data_AF-A0A497XV81-F1
#
_entry.id   AF-A0A497XV81-F1
#
_cell.length_a   1.000
_cell.length_b   1.000
_cell.length_c   1.000
_cell.angle_alpha   90.00
_cell.angle_beta   90.00
_cell.angle_gamma   90.00
#
_symmetry.space_group_name_H-M   'P 1'
#
loop_
_entity.id
_entity.type
_entity.pdbx_description
1 polymer ?
#
loop_
_entity_poly.entity_id
_entity_poly.type
_entity_poly.pdbx_seq_one_letter_code
_entity_poly.pdbx_strand_id
1 'polypeptide(L)'
;MKNNELNMLVGMLHQASKLEHCLLDTYLYTASTIKSLPEEFALLSNGKPNLRKAIQFEKARQWKQSILGVSHEEMMHLHYVQCLLRALDESPSFALPDRKKDTGNWFISNWDIYQPGETQDEGTEIPLEGLTSKQIKQFILFESTDSLQDSSPFGDQNKALFQKLYEFELDFHLEGILYNIADQQKRDDMKKALNDIYLNLAPSDEGMLKAALLEALPDAEEDLKYVRFQSIGDFYTKGILPLYQQAFDTGKVKNSNLGFNNEMQGFAAGEGFLPVGPVYRSKNYTEFSTANAQNALRYFKNVESIVNEIVEEGEGFEGFEATAERFLAKVTEIGGTRHYLDAWKKDKRNARTKGYSTPPWLADAELCRQSHLYRFVMIYMDMEFEQQLCKNVGTTFSANRDPLPIDMDNHSLKKLVAEMPKQFNACYLVMLSWLSRIYEVKLWETDKDRRLAIEMIATWPMMSLSIRPFLELISFFPVDLKAMFRLDKDALPGLPTDATQLADYFLDNERSEAINKQVDYLALRVLANVSDWAKEQIEVVKANFSGYQAEMIITRLSGLSRLNEFEKQFPFREHGGYSNTMPDLNYQQEFPDAGLFSENPSMLGQEPKDPNEQDRIFEDTLVLKLRFGGFGLVQLSTDPDPPTDESGCTGTHMLHAADGERTLDRALVWQDLPGQKNILREPREKLPPIGVNIIDLTLQVTANSGATAGYVPLQIMQSTGAVQTSGVQQYLEVNGLNDLVKYDSSDVLSTGSSLRLNLLEKDGIRPFLNGDNHLVSKDGEPIDPFIISVTNDQHQNIFQREIYNEGKTLLEMDPLQRVETSRWPTGFDANLDDIPTWLIDHLPADYTQALMQGPPTYLASRADVLYEELNLLLNNGAVMDQNKVDRLISFTERLFLITVPRGTTMGWLSILLNYGHSVSGILKSSESDNPIYDLIERELNLKVSCEPEEKDRTKANSRWVVKYTKGIMDTDAITDLVYGELYIPLQVIPDGRKFNIKKKWVFAPGMKDLVAGYTCDFSKPFWDTFIIEGKVRSITLPSGIKIIETLAEHDTYSYSYTADGVTGIDGYTGSFKVSVMDDNRVELLLEVSFGFENTAAFKTMTTIVGGFFSSTSAALNAHFSPEQ
;
A
#
# COMPACT_ATOMS: atom_id res chain seq x y z
N MET A 1 -41.62 28.42 -4.39
CA MET A 1 -41.93 27.23 -5.19
C MET A 1 -43.26 26.65 -4.74
N LYS A 2 -44.16 26.27 -5.66
CA LYS A 2 -45.43 25.58 -5.36
C LYS A 2 -45.15 24.12 -5.01
N ASN A 3 -46.04 23.47 -4.24
CA ASN A 3 -45.84 22.06 -3.85
C ASN A 3 -45.72 21.10 -5.05
N ASN A 4 -46.44 21.36 -6.15
CA ASN A 4 -46.32 20.52 -7.36
C ASN A 4 -44.92 20.64 -8.02
N GLU A 5 -44.32 21.83 -8.00
CA GLU A 5 -42.97 22.05 -8.54
C GLU A 5 -41.91 21.38 -7.64
N LEU A 6 -42.09 21.45 -6.31
CA LEU A 6 -41.21 20.77 -5.36
C LEU A 6 -41.29 19.24 -5.52
N ASN A 7 -42.49 18.69 -5.62
CA ASN A 7 -42.68 17.25 -5.86
C ASN A 7 -42.08 16.82 -7.20
N MET A 8 -42.13 17.68 -8.23
CA MET A 8 -41.49 17.43 -9.52
C MET A 8 -39.97 17.39 -9.37
N LEU A 9 -39.37 18.36 -8.67
CA LEU A 9 -37.93 18.37 -8.38
C LEU A 9 -37.47 17.12 -7.63
N VAL A 10 -38.20 16.73 -6.58
CA VAL A 10 -37.89 15.51 -5.81
C VAL A 10 -38.03 14.27 -6.68
N GLY A 11 -39.06 14.18 -7.52
CA GLY A 11 -39.24 13.11 -8.49
C GLY A 11 -38.07 13.01 -9.47
N MET A 12 -37.57 14.14 -9.97
CA MET A 12 -36.40 14.19 -10.86
C MET A 12 -35.12 13.79 -10.14
N LEU A 13 -34.91 14.20 -8.88
CA LEU A 13 -33.76 13.76 -8.08
C LEU A 13 -33.80 12.26 -7.76
N HIS A 14 -34.99 11.67 -7.55
CA HIS A 14 -35.12 10.21 -7.45
C HIS A 14 -34.80 9.51 -8.76
N GLN A 15 -35.19 10.08 -9.91
CA GLN A 15 -34.83 9.55 -11.21
C GLN A 15 -33.31 9.66 -11.46
N ALA A 16 -32.70 10.80 -11.11
CA ALA A 16 -31.25 11.00 -11.14
C ALA A 16 -30.52 9.93 -10.33
N SER A 17 -30.96 9.71 -9.08
CA SER A 17 -30.36 8.68 -8.22
C SER A 17 -30.43 7.29 -8.83
N LYS A 18 -31.60 6.90 -9.37
CA LYS A 18 -31.78 5.61 -10.04
C LYS A 18 -30.87 5.47 -11.25
N LEU A 19 -30.68 6.55 -12.00
CA LEU A 19 -29.78 6.61 -13.14
C LEU A 19 -28.34 6.39 -12.69
N GLU A 20 -27.78 7.27 -11.84
CA GLU A 20 -26.35 7.18 -11.47
C GLU A 20 -26.03 5.85 -10.80
N HIS A 21 -26.93 5.36 -9.95
CA HIS A 21 -26.76 4.07 -9.30
C HIS A 21 -26.77 2.90 -10.28
N CYS A 22 -27.63 2.93 -11.30
CA CYS A 22 -27.72 1.88 -12.31
C CYS A 22 -26.51 1.87 -13.25
N LEU A 23 -26.04 3.04 -13.69
CA LEU A 23 -24.82 3.16 -14.49
C LEU A 23 -23.59 2.74 -13.70
N LEU A 24 -23.46 3.20 -12.46
CA LEU A 24 -22.43 2.75 -11.51
C LEU A 24 -22.35 1.21 -11.47
N ASP A 25 -23.45 0.54 -11.16
CA ASP A 25 -23.48 -0.92 -11.00
C ASP A 25 -23.16 -1.64 -12.32
N THR A 26 -23.61 -1.08 -13.46
CA THR A 26 -23.33 -1.61 -14.80
C THR A 26 -21.85 -1.52 -15.15
N TYR A 27 -21.25 -0.34 -14.94
CA TYR A 27 -19.83 -0.08 -15.21
C TYR A 27 -18.95 -0.95 -14.31
N LEU A 28 -19.29 -1.05 -13.03
CA LEU A 28 -18.56 -1.83 -12.04
C LEU A 28 -18.57 -3.32 -12.35
N TYR A 29 -19.73 -3.87 -12.73
CA TYR A 29 -19.82 -5.27 -13.15
C TYR A 29 -19.02 -5.51 -14.44
N THR A 30 -19.18 -4.64 -15.44
CA THR A 30 -18.44 -4.73 -16.71
C THR A 30 -16.93 -4.79 -16.46
N ALA A 31 -16.39 -3.88 -15.64
CA ALA A 31 -14.98 -3.86 -15.28
C ALA A 31 -14.53 -5.12 -14.54
N SER A 32 -15.38 -5.67 -13.68
CA SER A 32 -15.12 -6.91 -12.93
C SER A 32 -14.98 -8.14 -13.84
N THR A 33 -15.59 -8.12 -15.03
CA THR A 33 -15.51 -9.23 -15.99
C THR A 33 -14.24 -9.27 -16.84
N ILE A 34 -13.49 -8.16 -16.91
CA ILE A 34 -12.29 -8.04 -17.74
C ILE A 34 -11.17 -8.90 -17.16
N LYS A 35 -10.50 -9.68 -18.02
CA LYS A 35 -9.29 -10.45 -17.71
C LYS A 35 -8.20 -9.56 -17.10
N SER A 36 -7.54 -10.05 -16.06
CA SER A 36 -6.59 -9.29 -15.22
C SER A 36 -5.23 -9.96 -15.02
N LEU A 37 -5.00 -11.14 -15.62
CA LEU A 37 -3.68 -11.81 -15.61
C LEU A 37 -3.19 -12.11 -17.05
N PRO A 38 -1.86 -12.08 -17.30
CA PRO A 38 -1.30 -12.45 -18.59
C PRO A 38 -1.66 -13.87 -19.04
N GLU A 39 -1.84 -14.79 -18.08
CA GLU A 39 -2.26 -16.19 -18.29
C GLU A 39 -3.59 -16.29 -19.02
N GLU A 40 -4.52 -15.37 -18.75
CA GLU A 40 -5.87 -15.37 -19.35
C GLU A 40 -5.86 -15.00 -20.84
N PHE A 41 -4.73 -14.47 -21.31
CA PHE A 41 -4.47 -14.14 -22.71
C PHE A 41 -3.48 -15.10 -23.37
N ALA A 42 -2.97 -16.12 -22.66
CA ALA A 42 -1.90 -16.99 -23.15
C ALA A 42 -2.31 -17.79 -24.40
N LEU A 43 -3.59 -18.12 -24.53
CA LEU A 43 -4.15 -18.89 -25.63
C LEU A 43 -5.21 -18.09 -26.38
N LEU A 44 -5.21 -18.23 -27.71
CA LEU A 44 -6.28 -17.79 -28.59
C LEU A 44 -7.53 -18.67 -28.44
N SER A 45 -8.68 -18.23 -28.98
CA SER A 45 -9.93 -19.01 -28.91
C SER A 45 -9.86 -20.37 -29.62
N ASN A 46 -8.87 -20.57 -30.49
CA ASN A 46 -8.57 -21.84 -31.15
C ASN A 46 -7.55 -22.73 -30.38
N GLY A 47 -7.15 -22.32 -29.17
CA GLY A 47 -6.23 -23.04 -28.29
C GLY A 47 -4.74 -22.88 -28.61
N LYS A 48 -4.36 -22.06 -29.60
CA LYS A 48 -2.94 -21.80 -29.94
C LYS A 48 -2.33 -20.73 -29.04
N PRO A 49 -0.99 -20.73 -28.83
CA PRO A 49 -0.29 -19.64 -28.16
C PRO A 49 -0.55 -18.29 -28.84
N ASN A 50 -0.78 -17.26 -28.03
CA ASN A 50 -1.08 -15.91 -28.48
C ASN A 50 0.14 -14.99 -28.36
N LEU A 51 0.76 -14.65 -29.50
CA LEU A 51 1.95 -13.81 -29.51
C LEU A 51 1.70 -12.40 -28.93
N ARG A 52 0.46 -11.90 -29.02
CA ARG A 52 0.04 -10.57 -28.53
C ARG A 52 -0.36 -10.54 -27.05
N LYS A 53 -0.24 -11.65 -26.29
CA LYS A 53 -0.80 -11.72 -24.92
C LYS A 53 -0.36 -10.55 -24.02
N ALA A 54 0.90 -10.10 -24.12
CA ALA A 54 1.41 -8.99 -23.32
C ALA A 54 0.76 -7.65 -23.68
N ILE A 55 0.55 -7.38 -24.97
CA ILE A 55 -0.14 -6.15 -25.44
C ILE A 55 -1.59 -6.16 -24.96
N GLN A 56 -2.28 -7.28 -25.16
CA GLN A 56 -3.69 -7.41 -24.80
C GLN A 56 -3.93 -7.32 -23.29
N PHE A 57 -3.00 -7.87 -22.51
CA PHE A 57 -3.00 -7.75 -21.07
C PHE A 57 -2.92 -6.29 -20.60
N GLU A 58 -1.97 -5.51 -21.13
CA GLU A 58 -1.78 -4.10 -20.74
C GLU A 58 -2.95 -3.23 -21.19
N LYS A 59 -3.51 -3.49 -22.39
CA LYS A 59 -4.75 -2.83 -22.85
C LYS A 59 -5.94 -3.15 -21.94
N ALA A 60 -6.19 -4.43 -21.64
CA ALA A 60 -7.29 -4.84 -20.77
C ALA A 60 -7.17 -4.23 -19.37
N ARG A 61 -5.95 -4.15 -18.82
CA ARG A 61 -5.67 -3.44 -17.57
C ARG A 61 -6.03 -1.96 -17.65
N GLN A 62 -5.62 -1.27 -18.71
CA GLN A 62 -5.93 0.16 -18.91
C GLN A 62 -7.44 0.39 -19.07
N TRP A 63 -8.15 -0.48 -19.80
CA TRP A 63 -9.60 -0.42 -19.96
C TRP A 63 -10.31 -0.62 -18.62
N LYS A 64 -9.90 -1.63 -17.84
CA LYS A 64 -10.44 -1.88 -16.51
C LYS A 64 -10.22 -0.69 -15.58
N GLN A 65 -9.01 -0.13 -15.53
CA GLN A 65 -8.71 1.07 -14.75
C GLN A 65 -9.58 2.26 -15.15
N SER A 66 -9.79 2.46 -16.46
CA SER A 66 -10.61 3.55 -16.97
C SER A 66 -12.09 3.40 -16.58
N ILE A 67 -12.66 2.20 -16.73
CA ILE A 67 -14.06 1.93 -16.37
C ILE A 67 -14.26 2.03 -14.85
N LEU A 68 -13.34 1.50 -14.04
CA LEU A 68 -13.41 1.66 -12.58
C LEU A 68 -13.23 3.12 -12.14
N GLY A 69 -12.43 3.90 -12.86
CA GLY A 69 -12.32 5.35 -12.65
C GLY A 69 -13.66 6.06 -12.88
N VAL A 70 -14.34 5.72 -13.97
CA VAL A 70 -15.70 6.23 -14.26
C VAL A 70 -16.70 5.74 -13.20
N SER A 71 -16.69 4.47 -12.81
CA SER A 71 -17.54 3.97 -11.72
C SER A 71 -17.32 4.76 -10.43
N HIS A 72 -16.09 5.15 -10.10
CA HIS A 72 -15.84 5.98 -8.93
C HIS A 72 -16.45 7.40 -9.08
N GLU A 73 -16.35 8.01 -10.26
CA GLU A 73 -17.01 9.29 -10.57
C GLU A 73 -18.54 9.16 -10.44
N GLU A 74 -19.15 8.05 -10.89
CA GLU A 74 -20.59 7.81 -10.68
C GLU A 74 -20.99 7.66 -9.20
N MET A 75 -20.12 7.12 -8.35
CA MET A 75 -20.35 7.13 -6.90
C MET A 75 -20.37 8.55 -6.33
N MET A 76 -19.52 9.45 -6.85
CA MET A 76 -19.51 10.87 -6.49
C MET A 76 -20.81 11.55 -6.96
N HIS A 77 -21.26 11.27 -8.18
CA HIS A 77 -22.52 11.79 -8.72
C HIS A 77 -23.71 11.37 -7.85
N LEU A 78 -23.80 10.08 -7.52
CA LEU A 78 -24.82 9.55 -6.63
C LEU A 78 -24.78 10.23 -5.25
N HIS A 79 -23.59 10.45 -4.67
CA HIS A 79 -23.43 11.20 -3.42
C HIS A 79 -23.99 12.63 -3.52
N TYR A 80 -23.72 13.32 -4.62
CA TYR A 80 -24.25 14.66 -4.86
C TYR A 80 -25.77 14.66 -4.93
N VAL A 81 -26.38 13.70 -5.63
CA VAL A 81 -27.84 13.57 -5.68
C VAL A 81 -28.43 13.35 -4.28
N GLN A 82 -27.84 12.49 -3.45
CA GLN A 82 -28.29 12.30 -2.07
C GLN A 82 -28.17 13.57 -1.22
N CYS A 83 -27.08 14.33 -1.40
CA CYS A 83 -26.90 15.62 -0.74
C CYS A 83 -27.97 16.64 -1.17
N LEU A 84 -28.37 16.65 -2.45
CA LEU A 84 -29.42 17.52 -2.97
C LEU A 84 -30.80 17.16 -2.40
N LEU A 85 -31.14 15.86 -2.31
CA LEU A 85 -32.36 15.36 -1.66
C LEU A 85 -32.41 15.74 -0.17
N ARG A 86 -31.31 15.49 0.54
CA ARG A 86 -31.18 15.81 1.97
C ARG A 86 -31.37 17.29 2.27
N ALA A 87 -30.83 18.15 1.41
CA ALA A 87 -30.96 19.61 1.54
C ALA A 87 -32.42 20.08 1.43
N LEU A 88 -33.27 19.31 0.74
CA LEU A 88 -34.72 19.51 0.67
C LEU A 88 -35.49 18.85 1.82
N ASP A 89 -34.80 18.22 2.78
CA ASP A 89 -35.38 17.47 3.92
C ASP A 89 -36.18 16.22 3.45
N GLU A 90 -35.76 15.64 2.32
CA GLU A 90 -36.28 14.39 1.79
C GLU A 90 -35.43 13.19 2.24
N SER A 91 -36.03 12.01 2.25
CA SER A 91 -35.32 10.76 2.52
C SER A 91 -34.33 10.43 1.39
N PRO A 92 -33.20 9.79 1.69
CA PRO A 92 -32.30 9.30 0.66
C PRO A 92 -32.97 8.23 -0.19
N SER A 93 -32.53 8.12 -1.44
CA SER A 93 -33.09 7.18 -2.40
C SER A 93 -31.97 6.41 -3.07
N PHE A 94 -31.86 5.11 -2.77
CA PHE A 94 -30.90 4.18 -3.40
C PHE A 94 -31.62 3.09 -4.22
N ALA A 95 -32.82 3.40 -4.70
CA ALA A 95 -33.56 2.47 -5.53
C ALA A 95 -32.85 2.28 -6.89
N LEU A 96 -32.99 1.10 -7.48
CA LEU A 96 -32.67 0.85 -8.88
C LEU A 96 -33.93 0.98 -9.75
N PRO A 97 -33.80 1.12 -11.08
CA PRO A 97 -34.93 0.98 -11.99
C PRO A 97 -35.57 -0.41 -11.93
N ASP A 98 -36.83 -0.52 -12.34
CA ASP A 98 -37.51 -1.81 -12.40
C ASP A 98 -36.88 -2.68 -13.50
N ARG A 99 -36.84 -4.01 -13.30
CA ARG A 99 -36.35 -4.93 -14.35
C ARG A 99 -37.48 -5.27 -15.35
N LYS A 100 -37.18 -5.23 -16.65
CA LYS A 100 -38.10 -5.69 -17.70
C LYS A 100 -38.21 -7.23 -17.64
N LYS A 101 -39.43 -7.77 -17.75
CA LYS A 101 -39.70 -9.19 -17.43
C LYS A 101 -39.11 -10.19 -18.43
N ASP A 102 -39.02 -9.80 -19.68
CA ASP A 102 -38.52 -10.58 -20.81
C ASP A 102 -36.98 -10.62 -20.81
N THR A 103 -36.35 -9.45 -20.82
CA THR A 103 -34.89 -9.33 -20.91
C THR A 103 -34.21 -9.49 -19.56
N GLY A 104 -34.84 -9.03 -18.48
CA GLY A 104 -34.23 -8.95 -17.15
C GLY A 104 -33.36 -7.72 -16.94
N ASN A 105 -33.24 -6.85 -17.95
CA ASN A 105 -32.48 -5.60 -17.88
C ASN A 105 -33.22 -4.55 -17.05
N TRP A 106 -32.49 -3.59 -16.49
CA TRP A 106 -33.10 -2.44 -15.85
C TRP A 106 -33.80 -1.56 -16.88
N PHE A 107 -34.96 -1.02 -16.52
CA PHE A 107 -35.81 -0.25 -17.42
C PHE A 107 -36.14 1.12 -16.83
N ILE A 108 -35.77 2.18 -17.53
CA ILE A 108 -36.04 3.57 -17.16
C ILE A 108 -37.14 4.11 -18.07
N SER A 109 -38.37 4.14 -17.57
CA SER A 109 -39.56 4.45 -18.39
C SER A 109 -39.60 5.88 -18.94
N ASN A 110 -38.93 6.82 -18.27
CA ASN A 110 -38.98 8.25 -18.60
C ASN A 110 -37.66 8.75 -19.19
N TRP A 111 -36.89 7.85 -19.79
CA TRP A 111 -35.68 8.17 -20.53
C TRP A 111 -35.90 7.81 -21.99
N ASP A 112 -36.10 8.83 -22.82
CA ASP A 112 -36.50 8.66 -24.21
C ASP A 112 -35.39 8.01 -25.03
N ILE A 113 -35.72 6.89 -25.68
CA ILE A 113 -34.95 6.35 -26.80
C ILE A 113 -35.61 6.80 -28.10
N TYR A 114 -34.84 7.39 -29.01
CA TYR A 114 -35.30 7.65 -30.37
C TYR A 114 -34.70 6.63 -31.33
N GLN A 115 -35.57 5.84 -31.99
CA GLN A 115 -35.23 5.04 -33.17
C GLN A 115 -36.11 5.50 -34.37
N PRO A 116 -35.52 5.87 -35.52
CA PRO A 116 -36.27 6.28 -36.71
C PRO A 116 -37.17 5.15 -37.22
N GLY A 117 -38.49 5.37 -37.17
CA GLY A 117 -39.48 4.47 -37.77
C GLY A 117 -40.13 3.46 -36.83
N GLU A 118 -39.71 3.40 -35.57
CA GLU A 118 -40.40 2.65 -34.51
C GLU A 118 -41.25 3.59 -33.65
N THR A 119 -42.37 3.09 -33.12
CA THR A 119 -43.09 3.79 -32.05
C THR A 119 -42.14 3.91 -30.87
N GLN A 120 -41.99 5.10 -30.28
CA GLN A 120 -41.21 5.29 -29.05
C GLN A 120 -41.59 4.17 -28.05
N ASP A 121 -40.65 3.27 -27.79
CA ASP A 121 -40.76 2.40 -26.62
C ASP A 121 -40.81 3.32 -25.39
N GLU A 122 -41.68 3.01 -24.44
CA GLU A 122 -41.92 3.82 -23.23
C GLU A 122 -40.75 3.75 -22.23
N GLY A 123 -39.48 3.81 -22.67
CA GLY A 123 -38.28 3.85 -21.83
C GLY A 123 -36.99 3.22 -22.40
N THR A 124 -35.93 3.23 -21.58
CA THR A 124 -34.58 2.73 -21.89
C THR A 124 -34.22 1.46 -21.12
N GLU A 125 -33.68 0.44 -21.79
CA GLU A 125 -33.07 -0.73 -21.13
C GLU A 125 -31.56 -0.55 -20.91
N ILE A 126 -31.11 -0.80 -19.68
CA ILE A 126 -29.69 -0.84 -19.29
C ILE A 126 -29.32 -2.28 -18.93
N PRO A 127 -28.52 -2.98 -19.77
CA PRO A 127 -28.14 -4.37 -19.54
C PRO A 127 -26.98 -4.49 -18.57
N LEU A 128 -27.00 -5.57 -17.77
CA LEU A 128 -25.90 -5.97 -16.91
C LEU A 128 -25.09 -7.07 -17.61
N GLU A 129 -24.02 -6.70 -18.31
CA GLU A 129 -23.23 -7.60 -19.17
C GLU A 129 -21.72 -7.32 -19.04
N GLY A 130 -20.89 -8.23 -19.58
CA GLY A 130 -19.44 -8.03 -19.65
C GLY A 130 -19.02 -7.07 -20.79
N LEU A 131 -17.73 -6.74 -20.85
CA LEU A 131 -17.18 -5.80 -21.83
C LEU A 131 -17.21 -6.40 -23.25
N THR A 132 -18.13 -5.93 -24.09
CA THR A 132 -18.25 -6.30 -25.51
C THR A 132 -18.32 -5.05 -26.39
N SER A 133 -18.16 -5.19 -27.72
CA SER A 133 -18.34 -4.06 -28.64
C SER A 133 -19.73 -3.45 -28.54
N LYS A 134 -20.76 -4.25 -28.24
CA LYS A 134 -22.12 -3.76 -28.02
C LYS A 134 -22.20 -2.94 -26.73
N GLN A 135 -21.70 -3.48 -25.63
CA GLN A 135 -21.75 -2.82 -24.32
C GLN A 135 -21.00 -1.48 -24.31
N ILE A 136 -19.80 -1.43 -24.89
CA ILE A 136 -19.03 -0.18 -24.93
C ILE A 136 -19.68 0.88 -25.84
N LYS A 137 -20.33 0.47 -26.93
CA LYS A 137 -21.16 1.38 -27.76
C LYS A 137 -22.33 1.94 -26.95
N GLN A 138 -22.97 1.14 -26.08
CA GLN A 138 -24.02 1.64 -25.19
C GLN A 138 -23.48 2.64 -24.17
N PHE A 139 -22.29 2.41 -23.59
CA PHE A 139 -21.66 3.36 -22.67
C PHE A 139 -21.37 4.70 -23.35
N ILE A 140 -20.84 4.67 -24.58
CA ILE A 140 -20.66 5.88 -25.40
C ILE A 140 -21.98 6.60 -25.57
N LEU A 141 -23.07 5.89 -25.86
CA LEU A 141 -24.40 6.49 -26.05
C LEU A 141 -24.98 7.08 -24.76
N PHE A 142 -24.80 6.44 -23.61
CA PHE A 142 -25.25 6.97 -22.31
C PHE A 142 -24.55 8.28 -21.95
N GLU A 143 -23.26 8.40 -22.27
CA GLU A 143 -22.43 9.58 -21.99
C GLU A 143 -22.35 10.59 -23.16
N SER A 144 -23.12 10.39 -24.24
CA SER A 144 -23.05 11.25 -25.42
C SER A 144 -23.95 12.49 -25.29
N THR A 145 -23.39 13.65 -25.62
CA THR A 145 -24.20 14.88 -25.85
C THR A 145 -25.24 14.68 -26.95
N ASP A 146 -26.36 15.40 -26.89
CA ASP A 146 -27.37 15.42 -27.96
C ASP A 146 -26.75 15.71 -29.34
N SER A 147 -25.77 16.62 -29.41
CA SER A 147 -25.10 16.99 -30.65
C SER A 147 -24.38 15.82 -31.34
N LEU A 148 -23.69 14.98 -30.55
CA LEU A 148 -22.98 13.80 -31.04
C LEU A 148 -23.95 12.68 -31.43
N GLN A 149 -25.04 12.54 -30.67
CA GLN A 149 -26.10 11.59 -30.99
C GLN A 149 -26.86 11.97 -32.27
N ASP A 150 -27.04 13.26 -32.51
CA ASP A 150 -27.66 13.80 -33.72
C ASP A 150 -26.83 13.53 -34.98
N SER A 151 -25.50 13.61 -34.87
CA SER A 151 -24.54 13.39 -35.96
C SER A 151 -24.23 11.90 -36.24
N SER A 152 -24.87 10.98 -35.52
CA SER A 152 -24.59 9.54 -35.49
C SER A 152 -23.21 9.23 -34.88
N PRO A 153 -23.12 8.85 -33.59
CA PRO A 153 -21.85 8.65 -32.88
C PRO A 153 -20.92 7.62 -33.56
N PHE A 154 -21.51 6.65 -34.27
CA PHE A 154 -20.78 5.59 -34.98
C PHE A 154 -20.76 5.77 -36.51
N GLY A 155 -21.16 6.93 -37.01
CA GLY A 155 -21.04 7.29 -38.44
C GLY A 155 -19.60 7.54 -38.86
N ASP A 156 -19.33 7.52 -40.18
CA ASP A 156 -17.98 7.63 -40.75
C ASP A 156 -17.21 8.87 -40.27
N GLN A 157 -17.89 10.01 -40.13
CA GLN A 157 -17.28 11.26 -39.66
C GLN A 157 -16.78 11.16 -38.22
N ASN A 158 -17.63 10.69 -37.30
CA ASN A 158 -17.29 10.57 -35.88
C ASN A 158 -16.30 9.44 -35.63
N LYS A 159 -16.41 8.32 -36.35
CA LYS A 159 -15.38 7.27 -36.34
C LYS A 159 -14.02 7.81 -36.81
N ALA A 160 -13.98 8.68 -37.82
CA ALA A 160 -12.74 9.31 -38.25
C ALA A 160 -12.16 10.28 -37.19
N LEU A 161 -13.01 10.97 -36.42
CA LEU A 161 -12.56 11.77 -35.27
C LEU A 161 -12.01 10.87 -34.15
N PHE A 162 -12.74 9.83 -33.77
CA PHE A 162 -12.34 8.86 -32.74
C PHE A 162 -11.02 8.17 -33.10
N GLN A 163 -10.83 7.82 -34.37
CA GLN A 163 -9.57 7.29 -34.87
C GLN A 163 -8.40 8.26 -34.70
N LYS A 164 -8.58 9.56 -34.98
CA LYS A 164 -7.52 10.57 -34.76
C LYS A 164 -7.20 10.76 -33.28
N LEU A 165 -8.21 10.71 -32.41
CA LEU A 165 -8.01 10.76 -30.96
C LEU A 165 -7.26 9.53 -30.46
N TYR A 166 -7.60 8.35 -30.97
CA TYR A 166 -6.90 7.10 -30.68
C TYR A 166 -5.43 7.13 -31.13
N GLU A 167 -5.16 7.62 -32.35
CA GLU A 167 -3.81 7.82 -32.86
C GLU A 167 -3.01 8.80 -32.00
N PHE A 168 -3.66 9.85 -31.51
CA PHE A 168 -3.05 10.77 -30.55
C PHE A 168 -2.69 10.07 -29.23
N GLU A 169 -3.59 9.29 -28.63
CA GLU A 169 -3.29 8.61 -27.35
C GLU A 169 -2.18 7.58 -27.48
N LEU A 170 -2.13 6.84 -28.60
CA LEU A 170 -1.05 5.92 -28.89
C LEU A 170 0.29 6.67 -29.05
N ASP A 171 0.33 7.74 -29.84
CA ASP A 171 1.54 8.55 -29.98
C ASP A 171 1.93 9.23 -28.65
N PHE A 172 0.96 9.60 -27.81
CA PHE A 172 1.18 10.19 -26.49
C PHE A 172 1.82 9.18 -25.53
N HIS A 173 1.33 7.94 -25.53
CA HIS A 173 1.93 6.83 -24.78
C HIS A 173 3.37 6.59 -25.21
N LEU A 174 3.62 6.47 -26.53
CA LEU A 174 4.94 6.23 -27.10
C LEU A 174 5.92 7.39 -26.84
N GLU A 175 5.50 8.65 -26.96
CA GLU A 175 6.31 9.81 -26.59
C GLU A 175 6.59 9.86 -25.09
N GLY A 176 5.67 9.35 -24.26
CA GLY A 176 5.84 9.14 -22.83
C GLY A 176 6.96 8.15 -22.52
N ILE A 177 6.87 6.94 -23.08
CA ILE A 177 7.89 5.88 -22.98
C ILE A 177 9.27 6.43 -23.38
N LEU A 178 9.32 7.16 -24.49
CA LEU A 178 10.56 7.64 -25.10
C LEU A 178 10.98 9.03 -24.58
N TYR A 179 10.39 9.50 -23.47
CA TYR A 179 10.48 10.89 -23.06
C TYR A 179 11.92 11.38 -22.84
N ASN A 180 12.75 10.56 -22.19
CA ASN A 180 14.12 10.93 -21.80
C ASN A 180 15.15 10.80 -22.94
N ILE A 181 14.76 10.32 -24.13
CA ILE A 181 15.69 10.12 -25.25
C ILE A 181 15.95 11.46 -25.97
N ALA A 182 17.12 12.03 -25.71
CA ALA A 182 17.55 13.29 -26.30
C ALA A 182 17.88 13.20 -27.81
N ASP A 183 18.38 12.04 -28.29
CA ASP A 183 18.67 11.82 -29.70
C ASP A 183 17.37 11.65 -30.50
N GLN A 184 17.08 12.63 -31.35
CA GLN A 184 15.87 12.67 -32.17
C GLN A 184 15.76 11.46 -33.11
N GLN A 185 16.84 11.13 -33.81
CA GLN A 185 16.81 10.05 -34.82
C GLN A 185 16.57 8.71 -34.14
N LYS A 186 17.31 8.44 -33.06
CA LYS A 186 17.16 7.21 -32.29
C LYS A 186 15.77 7.09 -31.68
N ARG A 187 15.21 8.21 -31.19
CA ARG A 187 13.83 8.26 -30.69
C ARG A 187 12.81 7.93 -31.78
N ASP A 188 12.93 8.54 -32.95
CA ASP A 188 12.00 8.33 -34.07
C ASP A 188 12.06 6.88 -34.58
N ASP A 189 13.25 6.29 -34.67
CA ASP A 189 13.44 4.89 -35.08
C ASP A 189 12.80 3.92 -34.09
N MET A 190 13.01 4.12 -32.78
CA MET A 190 12.40 3.29 -31.74
C MET A 190 10.88 3.49 -31.69
N LYS A 191 10.40 4.74 -31.80
CA LYS A 191 8.96 5.03 -31.83
C LYS A 191 8.28 4.29 -32.99
N LYS A 192 8.89 4.34 -34.17
CA LYS A 192 8.39 3.62 -35.35
C LYS A 192 8.36 2.11 -35.12
N ALA A 193 9.40 1.54 -34.54
CA ALA A 193 9.47 0.10 -34.28
C ALA A 193 8.44 -0.35 -33.24
N LEU A 194 8.26 0.41 -32.15
CA LEU A 194 7.21 0.16 -31.16
C LEU A 194 5.82 0.29 -31.78
N ASN A 195 5.57 1.37 -32.51
CA ASN A 195 4.29 1.59 -33.19
C ASN A 195 3.94 0.43 -34.14
N ASP A 196 4.93 -0.09 -34.88
CA ASP A 196 4.75 -1.28 -35.72
C ASP A 196 4.39 -2.54 -34.90
N ILE A 197 4.98 -2.72 -33.72
CA ILE A 197 4.65 -3.85 -32.84
C ILE A 197 3.22 -3.71 -32.27
N TYR A 198 2.86 -2.54 -31.74
CA TYR A 198 1.52 -2.32 -31.18
C TYR A 198 0.44 -2.47 -32.27
N LEU A 199 0.68 -1.95 -33.48
CA LEU A 199 -0.31 -1.91 -34.56
C LEU A 199 -0.29 -3.09 -35.55
N ASN A 200 0.84 -3.76 -35.74
CA ASN A 200 0.97 -4.74 -36.84
C ASN A 200 1.40 -6.14 -36.40
N LEU A 201 1.81 -6.36 -35.14
CA LEU A 201 2.14 -7.70 -34.65
C LEU A 201 0.90 -8.60 -34.71
N ALA A 202 0.89 -9.61 -35.57
CA ALA A 202 -0.21 -10.57 -35.66
C ALA A 202 -0.26 -11.48 -34.41
N PRO A 203 -1.45 -11.93 -33.97
CA PRO A 203 -1.55 -12.89 -32.85
C PRO A 203 -0.89 -14.25 -33.13
N SER A 204 -0.71 -14.63 -34.40
CA SER A 204 -0.03 -15.87 -34.82
C SER A 204 0.50 -15.78 -36.27
N ASP A 205 1.47 -16.63 -36.63
CA ASP A 205 2.20 -16.64 -37.93
C ASP A 205 1.39 -17.17 -39.13
N GLU A 206 0.18 -17.68 -38.93
CA GLU A 206 -0.58 -18.32 -40.02
C GLU A 206 -1.17 -17.30 -41.00
N GLY A 207 -0.47 -17.10 -42.11
CA GLY A 207 -1.04 -16.57 -43.34
C GLY A 207 -2.03 -17.56 -43.97
N MET A 208 -3.30 -17.14 -44.07
CA MET A 208 -4.39 -17.72 -44.87
C MET A 208 -4.72 -19.20 -44.66
N LEU A 209 -5.80 -19.47 -43.90
CA LEU A 209 -6.73 -20.54 -44.26
C LEU A 209 -8.20 -20.11 -44.05
N LYS A 210 -8.78 -19.62 -45.16
CA LYS A 210 -10.20 -19.34 -45.45
C LYS A 210 -10.90 -18.26 -44.63
N ALA A 211 -10.78 -17.04 -45.17
CA ALA A 211 -11.85 -16.03 -45.22
C ALA A 211 -13.25 -16.58 -45.64
N ALA A 212 -13.32 -17.79 -46.18
CA ALA A 212 -14.57 -18.48 -46.54
C ALA A 212 -15.26 -19.26 -45.39
N LEU A 213 -14.64 -19.39 -44.22
CA LEU A 213 -15.30 -19.98 -43.02
C LEU A 213 -15.82 -18.90 -42.06
N LEU A 214 -15.38 -17.65 -42.21
CA LEU A 214 -15.77 -16.50 -41.39
C LEU A 214 -17.01 -15.76 -41.91
N GLU A 215 -17.41 -15.96 -43.18
CA GLU A 215 -18.75 -15.57 -43.68
C GLU A 215 -19.91 -16.34 -43.01
N ALA A 216 -19.61 -17.37 -42.20
CA ALA A 216 -20.60 -18.18 -41.49
C ALA A 216 -20.75 -17.84 -40.00
N LEU A 217 -19.93 -16.93 -39.45
CA LEU A 217 -20.24 -16.31 -38.17
C LEU A 217 -21.22 -15.17 -38.46
N PRO A 218 -22.46 -15.20 -37.94
CA PRO A 218 -23.33 -14.05 -38.09
C PRO A 218 -22.63 -12.86 -37.45
N ASP A 219 -22.32 -11.83 -38.25
CA ASP A 219 -22.23 -10.47 -37.76
C ASP A 219 -23.63 -10.14 -37.21
N ALA A 220 -23.90 -10.56 -35.97
CA ALA A 220 -24.99 -9.98 -35.21
C ALA A 220 -24.50 -8.62 -34.68
N GLU A 221 -24.06 -7.74 -35.59
CA GLU A 221 -24.10 -6.31 -35.31
C GLU A 221 -25.58 -5.95 -35.24
N GLU A 222 -26.16 -5.97 -34.04
CA GLU A 222 -27.33 -5.15 -33.78
C GLU A 222 -26.93 -3.70 -34.02
N ASP A 223 -27.58 -3.10 -35.00
CA ASP A 223 -27.19 -1.84 -35.59
C ASP A 223 -27.63 -0.67 -34.68
N LEU A 224 -26.84 -0.39 -33.63
CA LEU A 224 -27.09 0.73 -32.71
C LEU A 224 -26.96 2.11 -33.37
N LYS A 225 -26.63 2.19 -34.68
CA LYS A 225 -26.36 3.45 -35.41
C LYS A 225 -27.52 4.45 -35.43
N TYR A 226 -28.73 3.99 -35.08
CA TYR A 226 -29.95 4.77 -35.08
C TYR A 226 -30.59 4.94 -33.69
N VAL A 227 -29.91 4.51 -32.63
CA VAL A 227 -30.40 4.66 -31.26
C VAL A 227 -29.90 5.98 -30.69
N ARG A 228 -30.81 6.82 -30.19
CA ARG A 228 -30.48 8.02 -29.40
C ARG A 228 -31.10 7.92 -28.01
N PHE A 229 -30.48 8.54 -27.02
CA PHE A 229 -30.87 8.65 -25.62
C PHE A 229 -30.95 10.13 -25.24
N GLN A 230 -31.81 10.47 -24.29
CA GLN A 230 -31.78 11.79 -23.65
C GLN A 230 -30.40 12.05 -23.01
N SER A 231 -29.79 13.20 -23.28
CA SER A 231 -28.53 13.66 -22.64
C SER A 231 -28.69 13.79 -21.12
N ILE A 232 -27.73 13.22 -20.38
CA ILE A 232 -27.61 13.37 -18.92
C ILE A 232 -27.37 14.85 -18.59
N GLY A 233 -26.52 15.51 -19.39
CA GLY A 233 -26.24 16.93 -19.31
C GLY A 233 -27.49 17.79 -19.33
N ASP A 234 -28.37 17.56 -20.30
CA ASP A 234 -29.65 18.25 -20.42
C ASP A 234 -30.62 17.95 -19.28
N PHE A 235 -30.68 16.69 -18.84
CA PHE A 235 -31.51 16.28 -17.71
C PHE A 235 -31.16 17.06 -16.43
N TYR A 236 -29.87 17.25 -16.14
CA TYR A 236 -29.44 18.06 -15.00
C TYR A 236 -29.57 19.57 -15.23
N THR A 237 -29.05 20.10 -16.35
CA THR A 237 -28.94 21.55 -16.59
C THR A 237 -30.26 22.22 -16.94
N LYS A 238 -31.10 21.58 -17.76
CA LYS A 238 -32.41 22.11 -18.19
C LYS A 238 -33.54 21.63 -17.29
N GLY A 239 -33.38 20.47 -16.65
CA GLY A 239 -34.37 19.86 -15.77
C GLY A 239 -34.22 20.24 -14.30
N ILE A 240 -33.18 19.72 -13.64
CA ILE A 240 -33.00 19.82 -12.18
C ILE A 240 -32.58 21.23 -11.75
N LEU A 241 -31.55 21.80 -12.38
CA LEU A 241 -30.91 23.04 -11.94
C LEU A 241 -31.89 24.23 -11.81
N PRO A 242 -32.79 24.53 -12.78
CA PRO A 242 -33.69 25.67 -12.67
C PRO A 242 -34.70 25.53 -11.51
N LEU A 243 -35.20 24.31 -11.30
CA LEU A 243 -36.14 24.01 -10.22
C LEU A 243 -35.46 24.06 -8.86
N TYR A 244 -34.22 23.58 -8.77
CA TYR A 244 -33.46 23.62 -7.53
C TYR A 244 -33.09 25.05 -7.14
N GLN A 245 -32.69 25.89 -8.10
CA GLN A 245 -32.45 27.31 -7.85
C GLN A 245 -33.72 28.00 -7.34
N GLN A 246 -34.88 27.69 -7.93
CA GLN A 246 -36.17 28.20 -7.44
C GLN A 246 -36.50 27.70 -6.02
N ALA A 247 -36.15 26.45 -5.68
CA ALA A 247 -36.32 25.89 -4.33
C ALA A 247 -35.44 26.65 -3.32
N PHE A 248 -34.19 26.94 -3.69
CA PHE A 248 -33.26 27.73 -2.89
C PHE A 248 -33.78 29.16 -2.67
N ASP A 249 -34.12 29.87 -3.75
CA ASP A 249 -34.62 31.26 -3.71
C ASP A 249 -35.91 31.41 -2.90
N THR A 250 -36.68 30.33 -2.77
CA THR A 250 -37.95 30.34 -2.03
C THR A 250 -37.88 29.69 -0.65
N GLY A 251 -36.67 29.43 -0.15
CA GLY A 251 -36.43 28.92 1.21
C GLY A 251 -36.94 27.50 1.45
N LYS A 252 -37.05 26.69 0.38
CA LYS A 252 -37.42 25.27 0.48
C LYS A 252 -36.24 24.36 0.78
N VAL A 253 -35.03 24.80 0.46
CA VAL A 253 -33.79 24.18 0.95
C VAL A 253 -33.68 24.47 2.45
N LYS A 254 -33.87 23.45 3.29
CA LYS A 254 -33.92 23.58 4.76
C LYS A 254 -32.56 23.32 5.41
N ASN A 255 -31.80 22.38 4.84
CA ASN A 255 -30.49 21.99 5.34
C ASN A 255 -29.46 22.45 4.31
N SER A 256 -28.60 23.41 4.66
CA SER A 256 -27.61 23.96 3.73
C SER A 256 -26.43 23.02 3.44
N ASN A 257 -26.53 21.73 3.81
CA ASN A 257 -25.43 20.74 3.83
C ASN A 257 -24.18 21.19 4.62
N LEU A 258 -24.27 22.31 5.34
CA LEU A 258 -23.24 22.93 6.17
C LEU A 258 -22.83 22.06 7.36
N GLY A 259 -23.74 21.22 7.85
CA GLY A 259 -23.48 20.18 8.83
C GLY A 259 -22.45 19.19 8.30
N PHE A 260 -22.67 18.62 7.12
CA PHE A 260 -21.82 17.54 6.60
C PHE A 260 -20.36 17.96 6.37
N ASN A 261 -20.11 19.17 5.86
CA ASN A 261 -18.74 19.68 5.73
C ASN A 261 -18.05 19.95 7.08
N ASN A 262 -18.78 20.28 8.14
CA ASN A 262 -18.23 20.44 9.50
C ASN A 262 -18.16 19.08 10.26
N GLU A 263 -19.03 18.13 9.90
CA GLU A 263 -19.08 16.77 10.43
C GLU A 263 -17.95 15.90 9.84
N MET A 264 -17.60 16.11 8.57
CA MET A 264 -16.44 15.54 7.86
C MET A 264 -15.11 16.27 8.15
N GLN A 265 -15.10 17.22 9.10
CA GLN A 265 -13.91 18.00 9.48
C GLN A 265 -13.32 17.60 10.85
N GLY A 266 -13.87 16.59 11.52
CA GLY A 266 -13.11 15.92 12.58
C GLY A 266 -11.86 15.29 11.96
N PHE A 267 -10.71 15.29 12.65
CA PHE A 267 -9.46 14.62 12.21
C PHE A 267 -9.61 13.11 11.88
N ALA A 268 -10.81 12.56 12.02
CA ALA A 268 -11.11 11.14 11.96
C ALA A 268 -12.39 10.80 11.16
N ALA A 269 -13.24 11.79 10.83
CA ALA A 269 -14.49 11.62 10.09
C ALA A 269 -14.34 12.31 8.74
N GLY A 270 -14.57 11.61 7.63
CA GLY A 270 -14.31 12.11 6.27
C GLY A 270 -13.27 11.31 5.45
N GLU A 271 -12.61 10.31 6.04
CA GLU A 271 -11.59 9.50 5.36
C GLU A 271 -12.19 8.37 4.52
N GLY A 272 -13.37 7.87 4.90
CA GLY A 272 -14.02 6.71 4.26
C GLY A 272 -14.96 7.06 3.10
N PHE A 273 -15.63 8.21 3.14
CA PHE A 273 -16.75 8.44 2.23
C PHE A 273 -16.33 8.51 0.76
N LEU A 274 -15.27 9.30 0.46
CA LEU A 274 -14.76 9.53 -0.91
C LEU A 274 -13.27 9.98 -0.83
N PRO A 275 -12.30 9.05 -0.65
CA PRO A 275 -10.89 9.41 -0.47
C PRO A 275 -10.24 10.05 -1.72
N VAL A 276 -10.87 9.91 -2.89
CA VAL A 276 -10.43 10.52 -4.15
C VAL A 276 -11.63 11.23 -4.76
N GLY A 277 -11.71 12.57 -4.65
CA GLY A 277 -12.65 13.29 -5.52
C GLY A 277 -12.19 13.23 -6.99
N PRO A 278 -12.85 13.94 -7.91
CA PRO A 278 -12.86 13.59 -9.32
C PRO A 278 -11.49 13.48 -9.99
N VAL A 279 -11.39 12.62 -11.02
CA VAL A 279 -10.11 12.24 -11.66
C VAL A 279 -9.47 13.44 -12.36
N TYR A 280 -10.27 14.42 -12.80
CA TYR A 280 -9.79 15.73 -13.24
C TYR A 280 -10.25 16.85 -12.30
N ARG A 281 -9.28 17.50 -11.64
CA ARG A 281 -9.49 18.75 -10.91
C ARG A 281 -8.69 19.85 -11.58
N SER A 282 -9.36 20.87 -12.12
CA SER A 282 -8.66 22.11 -12.45
C SER A 282 -8.05 22.70 -11.16
N LYS A 283 -6.87 23.32 -11.22
CA LYS A 283 -6.19 23.79 -10.00
C LYS A 283 -6.90 24.94 -9.30
N ASN A 284 -7.72 25.69 -10.03
CA ASN A 284 -8.67 26.63 -9.46
C ASN A 284 -9.55 25.95 -8.39
N TYR A 285 -9.90 24.68 -8.58
CA TYR A 285 -10.65 23.86 -7.63
C TYR A 285 -9.81 23.34 -6.45
N THR A 286 -8.51 23.08 -6.64
CA THR A 286 -7.63 22.59 -5.55
C THR A 286 -7.23 23.73 -4.61
N GLU A 287 -6.94 24.91 -5.15
CA GLU A 287 -6.80 26.15 -4.38
C GLU A 287 -8.12 26.54 -3.71
N PHE A 288 -9.26 26.34 -4.39
CA PHE A 288 -10.60 26.50 -3.80
C PHE A 288 -10.81 25.51 -2.63
N SER A 289 -10.65 24.20 -2.81
CA SER A 289 -10.80 23.17 -1.76
C SER A 289 -9.88 23.39 -0.55
N THR A 290 -8.62 23.77 -0.75
CA THR A 290 -7.70 24.10 0.36
C THR A 290 -8.15 25.38 1.09
N ALA A 291 -8.69 26.35 0.35
CA ALA A 291 -9.35 27.52 0.92
C ALA A 291 -10.71 27.20 1.56
N ASN A 292 -11.43 26.16 1.11
CA ASN A 292 -12.68 25.65 1.68
C ASN A 292 -12.45 24.97 3.02
N ALA A 293 -11.38 24.19 3.15
CA ALA A 293 -11.01 23.59 4.43
C ALA A 293 -10.65 24.66 5.48
N GLN A 294 -10.01 25.76 5.05
CA GLN A 294 -9.60 26.86 5.93
C GLN A 294 -10.70 27.91 6.18
N ASN A 295 -11.75 27.96 5.34
CA ASN A 295 -12.85 28.93 5.39
C ASN A 295 -14.16 28.33 4.79
N ALA A 296 -14.64 27.23 5.37
CA ALA A 296 -15.79 26.46 4.84
C ALA A 296 -17.04 27.31 4.60
N LEU A 297 -17.25 28.34 5.42
CA LEU A 297 -18.39 29.25 5.31
C LEU A 297 -18.39 30.16 4.06
N ARG A 298 -17.24 30.35 3.39
CA ARG A 298 -17.10 31.24 2.23
C ARG A 298 -17.18 30.55 0.88
N TYR A 299 -17.08 29.22 0.84
CA TYR A 299 -16.79 28.51 -0.40
C TYR A 299 -17.51 27.17 -0.52
N PHE A 300 -18.81 27.15 -0.18
CA PHE A 300 -19.67 26.00 -0.50
C PHE A 300 -19.75 25.80 -2.01
N LYS A 301 -19.71 24.54 -2.45
CA LYS A 301 -20.21 24.20 -3.79
C LYS A 301 -21.69 24.54 -3.84
N ASN A 302 -22.07 25.45 -4.72
CA ASN A 302 -23.47 25.72 -5.01
C ASN A 302 -24.00 24.62 -5.95
N VAL A 303 -25.33 24.56 -6.12
CA VAL A 303 -25.98 23.57 -6.98
C VAL A 303 -25.49 23.64 -8.43
N GLU A 304 -25.18 24.85 -8.92
CA GLU A 304 -24.62 25.07 -10.26
C GLU A 304 -23.26 24.39 -10.43
N SER A 305 -22.37 24.51 -9.43
CA SER A 305 -21.07 23.83 -9.42
C SER A 305 -21.21 22.30 -9.37
N ILE A 306 -22.17 21.77 -8.62
CA ILE A 306 -22.42 20.32 -8.56
C ILE A 306 -22.93 19.80 -9.89
N VAL A 307 -23.91 20.50 -10.48
CA VAL A 307 -24.48 20.13 -11.78
C VAL A 307 -23.42 20.20 -12.86
N ASN A 308 -22.63 21.29 -12.92
CA ASN A 308 -21.57 21.41 -13.93
C ASN A 308 -20.54 20.29 -13.80
N GLU A 309 -20.18 19.88 -12.58
CA GLU A 309 -19.22 18.79 -12.35
C GLU A 309 -19.76 17.45 -12.89
N ILE A 310 -21.02 17.09 -12.59
CA ILE A 310 -21.65 15.88 -13.13
C ILE A 310 -21.65 15.89 -14.66
N VAL A 311 -21.99 17.03 -15.28
CA VAL A 311 -22.06 17.15 -16.75
C VAL A 311 -20.67 17.16 -17.41
N GLU A 312 -19.71 17.86 -16.81
CA GLU A 312 -18.33 17.94 -17.30
C GLU A 312 -17.59 16.60 -17.16
N GLU A 313 -17.86 15.81 -16.12
CA GLU A 313 -17.28 14.48 -15.93
C GLU A 313 -17.90 13.44 -16.87
N GLY A 314 -19.22 13.42 -17.03
CA GLY A 314 -19.93 12.53 -17.96
C GLY A 314 -19.65 12.86 -19.43
N GLU A 315 -20.25 13.94 -19.93
CA GLU A 315 -20.27 14.28 -21.35
C GLU A 315 -19.05 15.11 -21.79
N GLY A 316 -18.29 15.68 -20.84
CA GLY A 316 -17.20 16.60 -21.10
C GLY A 316 -17.69 18.02 -21.38
N PHE A 317 -18.19 18.27 -22.59
CA PHE A 317 -18.64 19.59 -23.04
C PHE A 317 -19.92 19.46 -23.85
N GLU A 318 -20.82 20.46 -23.78
CA GLU A 318 -22.04 20.57 -24.62
C GLU A 318 -21.77 20.45 -26.15
N GLY A 319 -20.52 20.62 -26.58
CA GLY A 319 -20.04 20.38 -27.96
C GLY A 319 -18.75 19.58 -28.04
N PHE A 320 -18.79 18.30 -27.62
CA PHE A 320 -17.65 17.38 -27.59
C PHE A 320 -16.83 17.36 -28.89
N GLU A 321 -17.48 17.18 -30.04
CA GLU A 321 -16.80 17.11 -31.35
C GLU A 321 -15.93 18.34 -31.62
N ALA A 322 -16.53 19.53 -31.47
CA ALA A 322 -15.83 20.79 -31.72
C ALA A 322 -14.68 21.00 -30.72
N THR A 323 -14.81 20.54 -29.48
CA THR A 323 -13.74 20.61 -28.48
C THR A 323 -12.61 19.63 -28.82
N ALA A 324 -12.92 18.39 -29.16
CA ALA A 324 -11.94 17.39 -29.57
C ALA A 324 -11.15 17.83 -30.82
N GLU A 325 -11.82 18.44 -31.80
CA GLU A 325 -11.16 19.01 -32.97
C GLU A 325 -10.26 20.20 -32.62
N ARG A 326 -10.71 21.11 -31.74
CA ARG A 326 -9.86 22.22 -31.25
C ARG A 326 -8.65 21.70 -30.50
N PHE A 327 -8.81 20.65 -29.70
CA PHE A 327 -7.73 19.99 -28.99
C PHE A 327 -6.70 19.41 -29.97
N LEU A 328 -7.11 18.60 -30.95
CA LEU A 328 -6.21 18.04 -31.97
C LEU A 328 -5.53 19.13 -32.81
N ALA A 329 -6.27 20.17 -33.18
CA ALA A 329 -5.73 21.34 -33.87
C ALA A 329 -4.67 22.05 -33.01
N LYS A 330 -4.90 22.16 -31.70
CA LYS A 330 -3.94 22.75 -30.76
C LYS A 330 -2.67 21.91 -30.62
N VAL A 331 -2.80 20.58 -30.52
CA VAL A 331 -1.65 19.66 -30.51
C VAL A 331 -0.81 19.86 -31.77
N THR A 332 -1.46 20.00 -32.93
CA THR A 332 -0.76 20.28 -34.19
C THR A 332 -0.08 21.66 -34.18
N GLU A 333 -0.78 22.70 -33.71
CA GLU A 333 -0.28 24.08 -33.62
C GLU A 333 0.99 24.19 -32.77
N ILE A 334 1.06 23.47 -31.64
CA ILE A 334 2.20 23.52 -30.73
C ILE A 334 3.38 22.61 -31.14
N GLY A 335 3.29 21.92 -32.29
CA GLY A 335 4.36 21.08 -32.81
C GLY A 335 4.24 19.60 -32.47
N GLY A 336 3.02 19.09 -32.26
CA GLY A 336 2.71 17.68 -32.11
C GLY A 336 2.65 17.18 -30.66
N THR A 337 2.42 15.88 -30.52
CA THR A 337 2.16 15.19 -29.25
C THR A 337 3.28 15.35 -28.23
N ARG A 338 4.54 15.40 -28.66
CA ARG A 338 5.67 15.63 -27.76
C ARG A 338 5.57 16.96 -27.01
N HIS A 339 5.24 18.04 -27.72
CA HIS A 339 5.08 19.36 -27.12
C HIS A 339 3.85 19.44 -26.21
N TYR A 340 2.80 18.67 -26.53
CA TYR A 340 1.67 18.47 -25.62
C TYR A 340 2.11 17.79 -24.32
N LEU A 341 2.87 16.69 -24.41
CA LEU A 341 3.41 15.98 -23.26
C LEU A 341 4.33 16.86 -22.41
N ASP A 342 5.20 17.67 -23.03
CA ASP A 342 6.05 18.64 -22.32
C ASP A 342 5.20 19.66 -21.55
N ALA A 343 4.13 20.20 -22.17
CA ALA A 343 3.21 21.12 -21.53
C ALA A 343 2.46 20.46 -20.37
N TRP A 344 1.99 19.22 -20.55
CA TRP A 344 1.31 18.43 -19.54
C TRP A 344 2.21 18.10 -18.34
N LYS A 345 3.45 17.64 -18.57
CA LYS A 345 4.42 17.37 -17.48
C LYS A 345 4.80 18.63 -16.75
N LYS A 346 5.01 19.74 -17.48
CA LYS A 346 5.26 21.05 -16.87
C LYS A 346 4.10 21.49 -16.00
N ASP A 347 2.87 21.25 -16.45
CA ASP A 347 1.67 21.54 -15.66
C ASP A 347 1.63 20.71 -14.37
N LYS A 348 1.83 19.38 -14.46
CA LYS A 348 1.87 18.49 -13.29
C LYS A 348 2.97 18.89 -12.30
N ARG A 349 4.17 19.25 -12.78
CA ARG A 349 5.29 19.71 -11.92
C ARG A 349 4.98 21.03 -11.22
N ASN A 350 4.41 21.99 -11.95
CA ASN A 350 4.09 23.31 -11.41
C ASN A 350 2.79 23.34 -10.61
N ALA A 351 2.07 22.21 -10.51
CA ALA A 351 0.78 22.10 -9.84
C ALA A 351 0.78 22.56 -8.38
N ARG A 352 1.91 22.45 -7.69
CA ARG A 352 2.07 22.84 -6.28
C ARG A 352 2.66 24.24 -6.11
N THR A 353 2.91 24.96 -7.21
CA THR A 353 3.50 26.30 -7.17
C THR A 353 2.40 27.33 -6.98
N LYS A 354 2.45 28.07 -5.86
CA LYS A 354 1.47 29.10 -5.52
C LYS A 354 1.31 30.13 -6.65
N GLY A 355 0.08 30.35 -7.11
CA GLY A 355 -0.25 31.33 -8.15
C GLY A 355 -0.01 30.87 -9.59
N TYR A 356 0.33 29.59 -9.81
CA TYR A 356 0.38 28.99 -11.15
C TYR A 356 -1.01 28.47 -11.54
N SER A 357 -1.53 28.88 -12.71
CA SER A 357 -2.77 28.38 -13.29
C SER A 357 -2.48 27.51 -14.52
N THR A 358 -3.25 26.42 -14.67
CA THR A 358 -3.20 25.59 -15.87
C THR A 358 -3.63 26.42 -17.08
N PRO A 359 -2.86 26.43 -18.20
CA PRO A 359 -3.23 27.15 -19.40
C PRO A 359 -4.64 26.75 -19.88
N PRO A 360 -5.52 27.69 -20.27
CA PRO A 360 -6.91 27.37 -20.63
C PRO A 360 -7.03 26.27 -21.69
N TRP A 361 -6.22 26.32 -22.75
CA TRP A 361 -6.24 25.30 -23.81
C TRP A 361 -5.87 23.90 -23.31
N LEU A 362 -4.96 23.80 -22.33
CA LEU A 362 -4.54 22.53 -21.73
C LEU A 362 -5.60 22.05 -20.74
N ALA A 363 -6.25 22.98 -20.04
CA ALA A 363 -7.36 22.66 -19.16
C ALA A 363 -8.55 22.09 -19.95
N ASP A 364 -8.89 22.69 -21.10
CA ASP A 364 -9.94 22.20 -21.99
C ASP A 364 -9.59 20.82 -22.57
N ALA A 365 -8.33 20.64 -22.98
CA ALA A 365 -7.83 19.37 -23.52
C ALA A 365 -7.88 18.24 -22.47
N GLU A 366 -7.40 18.50 -21.25
CA GLU A 366 -7.44 17.50 -20.18
C GLU A 366 -8.86 17.23 -19.71
N LEU A 367 -9.74 18.23 -19.65
CA LEU A 367 -11.15 17.99 -19.35
C LEU A 367 -11.79 17.08 -20.40
N CYS A 368 -11.52 17.33 -21.69
CA CYS A 368 -11.97 16.45 -22.77
C CYS A 368 -11.41 15.02 -22.67
N ARG A 369 -10.11 14.86 -22.37
CA ARG A 369 -9.47 13.53 -22.27
C ARG A 369 -9.95 12.73 -21.05
N GLN A 370 -10.41 13.42 -20.01
CA GLN A 370 -10.80 12.80 -18.75
C GLN A 370 -12.30 12.51 -18.64
N SER A 371 -13.13 12.97 -19.59
CA SER A 371 -14.57 12.68 -19.56
C SER A 371 -14.87 11.19 -19.78
N HIS A 372 -16.00 10.72 -19.26
CA HIS A 372 -16.45 9.33 -19.41
C HIS A 372 -16.56 8.96 -20.89
N LEU A 373 -17.17 9.84 -21.68
CA LEU A 373 -17.32 9.69 -23.13
C LEU A 373 -15.98 9.44 -23.84
N TYR A 374 -14.95 10.25 -23.57
CA TYR A 374 -13.64 10.08 -24.21
C TYR A 374 -13.01 8.74 -23.87
N ARG A 375 -13.04 8.37 -22.58
CA ARG A 375 -12.47 7.09 -22.11
C ARG A 375 -13.16 5.90 -22.76
N PHE A 376 -14.49 5.90 -22.85
CA PHE A 376 -15.24 4.83 -23.51
C PHE A 376 -14.98 4.77 -25.02
N VAL A 377 -14.83 5.93 -25.69
CA VAL A 377 -14.43 5.98 -27.10
C VAL A 377 -13.04 5.38 -27.31
N MET A 378 -12.07 5.66 -26.43
CA MET A 378 -10.73 5.06 -26.53
C MET A 378 -10.80 3.54 -26.39
N ILE A 379 -11.52 3.01 -25.40
CA ILE A 379 -11.73 1.56 -25.23
C ILE A 379 -12.39 0.95 -26.46
N TYR A 380 -13.41 1.61 -27.03
CA TYR A 380 -14.10 1.14 -28.24
C TYR A 380 -13.14 1.02 -29.43
N MET A 381 -12.38 2.06 -29.75
CA MET A 381 -11.44 2.04 -30.88
C MET A 381 -10.38 0.95 -30.73
N ASP A 382 -9.87 0.79 -29.51
CA ASP A 382 -8.82 -0.15 -29.18
C ASP A 382 -9.31 -1.62 -29.24
N MET A 383 -10.56 -1.85 -28.83
CA MET A 383 -11.23 -3.16 -28.93
C MET A 383 -11.53 -3.56 -30.37
N GLU A 384 -12.07 -2.66 -31.19
CA GLU A 384 -12.33 -2.90 -32.61
C GLU A 384 -11.03 -3.25 -33.34
N PHE A 385 -9.95 -2.55 -32.98
CA PHE A 385 -8.62 -2.81 -33.52
C PHE A 385 -8.11 -4.23 -33.18
N GLU A 386 -8.18 -4.66 -31.92
CA GLU A 386 -7.78 -6.03 -31.54
C GLU A 386 -8.68 -7.11 -32.19
N GLN A 387 -9.99 -6.85 -32.28
CA GLN A 387 -10.91 -7.76 -32.97
C GLN A 387 -10.56 -7.91 -34.45
N GLN A 388 -10.21 -6.82 -35.13
CA GLN A 388 -9.80 -6.87 -36.54
C GLN A 388 -8.49 -7.65 -36.72
N LEU A 389 -7.51 -7.46 -35.84
CA LEU A 389 -6.25 -8.24 -35.87
C LEU A 389 -6.50 -9.74 -35.67
N CYS A 390 -7.34 -10.12 -34.71
CA CYS A 390 -7.73 -11.52 -34.51
C CYS A 390 -8.52 -12.08 -35.70
N LYS A 391 -9.44 -11.30 -36.28
CA LYS A 391 -10.22 -11.68 -37.47
C LYS A 391 -9.32 -11.97 -38.66
N ASN A 392 -8.26 -11.18 -38.87
CA ASN A 392 -7.30 -11.36 -39.95
C ASN A 392 -6.55 -12.69 -39.91
N VAL A 393 -6.41 -13.30 -38.72
CA VAL A 393 -5.77 -14.62 -38.52
C VAL A 393 -6.75 -15.74 -38.18
N GLY A 394 -8.06 -15.51 -38.38
CA GLY A 394 -9.08 -16.55 -38.22
C GLY A 394 -9.42 -16.90 -36.76
N THR A 395 -9.27 -15.97 -35.83
CA THR A 395 -9.64 -16.13 -34.41
C THR A 395 -10.52 -14.96 -33.93
N THR A 396 -10.91 -14.98 -32.66
CA THR A 396 -11.75 -13.95 -32.03
C THR A 396 -11.04 -13.40 -30.81
N PHE A 397 -11.25 -12.11 -30.54
CA PHE A 397 -10.77 -11.47 -29.31
C PHE A 397 -11.94 -11.36 -28.32
N SER A 398 -11.67 -11.69 -27.05
CA SER A 398 -12.57 -11.44 -25.93
C SER A 398 -11.76 -10.84 -24.78
N ALA A 399 -12.22 -9.68 -24.31
CA ALA A 399 -11.70 -9.04 -23.11
C ALA A 399 -12.21 -9.70 -21.83
N ASN A 400 -13.35 -10.38 -21.90
CA ASN A 400 -14.03 -10.97 -20.76
C ASN A 400 -13.47 -12.33 -20.41
N ARG A 401 -13.54 -12.68 -19.13
CA ARG A 401 -13.36 -14.05 -18.67
C ARG A 401 -14.46 -14.94 -19.23
N ASP A 402 -14.06 -16.09 -19.75
CA ASP A 402 -15.01 -17.16 -20.04
C ASP A 402 -15.34 -17.86 -18.73
N PRO A 403 -16.63 -18.03 -18.37
CA PRO A 403 -17.01 -18.75 -17.17
C PRO A 403 -16.41 -20.16 -17.16
N LEU A 404 -15.94 -20.59 -16.00
CA LEU A 404 -15.38 -21.92 -15.83
C LEU A 404 -16.44 -22.98 -16.14
N PRO A 405 -16.10 -24.05 -16.87
CA PRO A 405 -17.03 -25.15 -17.10
C PRO A 405 -17.33 -25.83 -15.77
N ILE A 406 -18.59 -25.81 -15.36
CA ILE A 406 -19.05 -26.44 -14.12
C ILE A 406 -19.62 -27.81 -14.43
N ASP A 407 -19.08 -28.84 -13.78
CA ASP A 407 -19.71 -30.16 -13.77
C ASP A 407 -21.01 -30.09 -12.96
N MET A 408 -22.13 -30.14 -13.67
CA MET A 408 -23.46 -30.03 -13.06
C MET A 408 -23.83 -31.24 -12.19
N ASP A 409 -23.09 -32.34 -12.28
CA ASP A 409 -23.21 -33.48 -11.37
C ASP A 409 -22.50 -33.23 -10.03
N ASN A 410 -21.56 -32.28 -9.97
CA ASN A 410 -20.92 -31.84 -8.75
C ASN A 410 -21.87 -30.97 -7.91
N HIS A 411 -22.48 -31.58 -6.90
CA HIS A 411 -23.45 -30.91 -6.03
C HIS A 411 -22.87 -29.69 -5.30
N SER A 412 -21.59 -29.71 -4.91
CA SER A 412 -20.95 -28.59 -4.21
C SER A 412 -20.75 -27.38 -5.11
N LEU A 413 -20.27 -27.57 -6.33
CA LEU A 413 -20.12 -26.48 -7.31
C LEU A 413 -21.48 -25.94 -7.75
N LYS A 414 -22.46 -26.81 -7.97
CA LYS A 414 -23.83 -26.37 -8.29
C LYS A 414 -24.45 -25.53 -7.18
N LYS A 415 -24.21 -25.89 -5.92
CA LYS A 415 -24.66 -25.12 -4.75
C LYS A 415 -23.97 -23.76 -4.70
N LEU A 416 -22.64 -23.72 -4.88
CA LEU A 416 -21.86 -22.48 -4.96
C LEU A 416 -22.46 -21.48 -5.97
N VAL A 417 -22.67 -21.91 -7.22
CA VAL A 417 -23.19 -21.05 -8.29
C VAL A 417 -24.62 -20.57 -8.00
N ALA A 418 -25.47 -21.43 -7.41
CA ALA A 418 -26.85 -21.08 -7.10
C ALA A 418 -27.01 -20.12 -5.90
N GLU A 419 -26.11 -20.21 -4.92
CA GLU A 419 -26.15 -19.37 -3.70
C GLU A 419 -25.44 -18.04 -3.88
N MET A 420 -24.43 -17.96 -4.74
CA MET A 420 -23.57 -16.79 -4.92
C MET A 420 -24.35 -15.47 -5.18
N PRO A 421 -25.36 -15.40 -6.08
CA PRO A 421 -26.14 -14.18 -6.27
C PRO A 421 -26.88 -13.74 -5.01
N LYS A 422 -27.37 -14.70 -4.20
CA LYS A 422 -28.08 -14.40 -2.97
C LYS A 422 -27.16 -13.80 -1.92
N GLN A 423 -25.95 -14.35 -1.79
CA GLN A 423 -24.95 -13.82 -0.87
C GLN A 423 -24.47 -12.43 -1.29
N PHE A 424 -24.27 -12.22 -2.60
CA PHE A 424 -23.99 -10.89 -3.15
C PHE A 424 -25.10 -9.88 -2.80
N ASN A 425 -26.37 -10.22 -3.09
CA ASN A 425 -27.51 -9.36 -2.81
C ASN A 425 -27.63 -9.03 -1.32
N ALA A 426 -27.27 -9.96 -0.44
CA ALA A 426 -27.28 -9.74 1.00
C ALA A 426 -26.21 -8.71 1.43
N CYS A 427 -24.98 -8.80 0.91
CA CYS A 427 -23.94 -7.79 1.16
C CYS A 427 -24.30 -6.43 0.54
N TYR A 428 -24.87 -6.42 -0.66
CA TYR A 428 -25.33 -5.21 -1.31
C TYR A 428 -26.46 -4.52 -0.51
N LEU A 429 -27.42 -5.30 0.04
CA LEU A 429 -28.43 -4.79 0.95
C LEU A 429 -27.84 -4.14 2.21
N VAL A 430 -26.79 -4.74 2.80
CA VAL A 430 -26.09 -4.16 3.95
C VAL A 430 -25.51 -2.78 3.59
N MET A 431 -24.78 -2.70 2.48
CA MET A 431 -24.19 -1.45 2.01
C MET A 431 -25.26 -0.37 1.80
N LEU A 432 -26.36 -0.68 1.11
CA LEU A 432 -27.45 0.28 0.89
C LEU A 432 -28.15 0.70 2.19
N SER A 433 -28.34 -0.23 3.13
CA SER A 433 -28.96 0.05 4.43
C SER A 433 -28.12 1.04 5.24
N TRP A 434 -26.81 0.84 5.24
CA TRP A 434 -25.86 1.72 5.91
C TRP A 434 -25.68 3.06 5.20
N LEU A 435 -25.55 3.10 3.87
CA LEU A 435 -25.52 4.34 3.10
C LEU A 435 -26.78 5.18 3.33
N SER A 436 -27.96 4.56 3.34
CA SER A 436 -29.23 5.25 3.64
C SER A 436 -29.21 5.94 5.01
N ARG A 437 -28.53 5.36 6.00
CA ARG A 437 -28.43 5.96 7.33
C ARG A 437 -27.48 7.15 7.38
N ILE A 438 -26.41 7.14 6.59
CA ILE A 438 -25.49 8.29 6.50
C ILE A 438 -26.24 9.54 6.02
N TYR A 439 -27.22 9.44 5.12
CA TYR A 439 -27.91 10.61 4.57
C TYR A 439 -29.17 11.04 5.32
N GLU A 440 -29.65 10.27 6.30
CA GLU A 440 -30.88 10.57 7.03
C GLU A 440 -30.70 11.74 8.02
N VAL A 441 -31.55 12.77 8.02
CA VAL A 441 -31.35 13.98 8.86
C VAL A 441 -32.00 13.91 10.24
N LYS A 442 -33.16 13.26 10.37
CA LYS A 442 -34.06 13.41 11.52
C LYS A 442 -33.51 12.91 12.87
N LEU A 443 -32.43 12.12 12.86
CA LEU A 443 -31.84 11.46 14.04
C LEU A 443 -30.32 11.68 14.15
N TRP A 444 -29.78 12.65 13.42
CA TRP A 444 -28.34 12.85 13.25
C TRP A 444 -27.58 12.97 14.58
N GLU A 445 -27.93 13.96 15.40
CA GLU A 445 -27.20 14.26 16.65
C GLU A 445 -27.26 13.14 17.69
N THR A 446 -28.34 12.36 17.69
CA THR A 446 -28.55 11.28 18.67
C THR A 446 -27.87 9.97 18.29
N ASP A 447 -27.47 9.81 17.02
CA ASP A 447 -26.88 8.57 16.46
C ASP A 447 -25.51 8.84 15.81
N LYS A 448 -24.87 9.96 16.19
CA LYS A 448 -23.64 10.48 15.56
C LYS A 448 -22.53 9.44 15.54
N ASP A 449 -22.23 8.81 16.67
CA ASP A 449 -21.07 7.93 16.81
C ASP A 449 -21.21 6.65 15.94
N ARG A 450 -22.41 6.06 15.88
CA ARG A 450 -22.69 4.94 14.96
C ARG A 450 -22.57 5.35 13.52
N ARG A 451 -23.06 6.54 13.15
CA ARG A 451 -22.97 7.03 11.76
C ARG A 451 -21.52 7.25 11.34
N LEU A 452 -20.70 7.82 12.22
CA LEU A 452 -19.26 7.93 11.98
C LEU A 452 -18.63 6.55 11.80
N ALA A 453 -18.97 5.58 12.65
CA ALA A 453 -18.51 4.20 12.49
C ALA A 453 -18.95 3.58 11.14
N ILE A 454 -20.22 3.78 10.74
CA ILE A 454 -20.77 3.33 9.46
C ILE A 454 -20.03 3.98 8.29
N GLU A 455 -19.81 5.29 8.32
CA GLU A 455 -19.10 6.03 7.28
C GLU A 455 -17.72 5.44 6.99
N MET A 456 -17.03 5.00 8.04
CA MET A 456 -15.70 4.43 7.93
C MET A 456 -15.66 2.99 7.41
N ILE A 457 -16.78 2.26 7.40
CA ILE A 457 -16.81 0.83 7.05
C ILE A 457 -17.71 0.52 5.84
N ALA A 458 -18.81 1.26 5.65
CA ALA A 458 -19.85 1.00 4.64
C ALA A 458 -19.51 1.52 3.24
N THR A 459 -18.42 2.27 3.13
CA THR A 459 -18.00 2.99 1.94
C THR A 459 -16.91 2.18 1.21
N TRP A 460 -15.68 2.68 1.15
CA TRP A 460 -14.56 2.01 0.52
C TRP A 460 -14.30 0.57 1.04
N PRO A 461 -14.39 0.27 2.36
CA PRO A 461 -14.09 -1.08 2.85
C PRO A 461 -15.10 -2.13 2.40
N MET A 462 -16.39 -1.80 2.38
CA MET A 462 -17.40 -2.70 1.81
C MET A 462 -17.22 -2.89 0.31
N MET A 463 -16.83 -1.85 -0.43
CA MET A 463 -16.52 -1.99 -1.85
C MET A 463 -15.34 -2.95 -2.09
N SER A 464 -14.26 -2.83 -1.33
CA SER A 464 -13.03 -3.62 -1.50
C SER A 464 -13.11 -5.03 -0.90
N LEU A 465 -13.89 -5.25 0.15
CA LEU A 465 -13.97 -6.56 0.84
C LEU A 465 -15.22 -7.36 0.48
N SER A 466 -16.27 -6.74 -0.09
CA SER A 466 -17.52 -7.42 -0.40
C SER A 466 -17.96 -7.28 -1.85
N ILE A 467 -18.31 -6.06 -2.30
CA ILE A 467 -19.01 -5.85 -3.57
C ILE A 467 -18.12 -6.24 -4.75
N ARG A 468 -16.91 -5.68 -4.84
CA ARG A 468 -16.00 -5.97 -5.95
C ARG A 468 -15.50 -7.42 -5.96
N PRO A 469 -15.06 -8.01 -4.83
CA PRO A 469 -14.72 -9.43 -4.79
C PRO A 469 -15.84 -10.34 -5.27
N PHE A 470 -17.10 -10.05 -4.94
CA PHE A 470 -18.24 -10.82 -5.44
C PHE A 470 -18.45 -10.65 -6.95
N LEU A 471 -18.43 -9.42 -7.47
CA LEU A 471 -18.64 -9.17 -8.90
C LEU A 471 -17.54 -9.85 -9.74
N GLU A 472 -16.30 -9.82 -9.27
CA GLU A 472 -15.19 -10.54 -9.88
C GLU A 472 -15.39 -12.06 -9.76
N LEU A 473 -15.77 -12.58 -8.59
CA LEU A 473 -16.06 -14.00 -8.38
C LEU A 473 -17.14 -14.49 -9.36
N ILE A 474 -18.21 -13.72 -9.51
CA ILE A 474 -19.33 -14.04 -10.41
C ILE A 474 -18.88 -14.16 -11.86
N SER A 475 -17.88 -13.38 -12.28
CA SER A 475 -17.32 -13.48 -13.63
C SER A 475 -16.65 -14.84 -13.93
N PHE A 476 -16.26 -15.61 -12.91
CA PHE A 476 -15.70 -16.96 -13.08
C PHE A 476 -16.75 -18.05 -13.25
N PHE A 477 -18.03 -17.78 -12.99
CA PHE A 477 -19.07 -18.80 -12.92
C PHE A 477 -20.26 -18.49 -13.84
N PRO A 478 -20.97 -19.52 -14.33
CA PRO A 478 -22.14 -19.35 -15.19
C PRO A 478 -23.38 -18.93 -14.38
N VAL A 479 -23.36 -17.72 -13.84
CA VAL A 479 -24.40 -17.14 -12.98
C VAL A 479 -25.51 -16.49 -13.81
N ASP A 480 -26.77 -16.64 -13.38
CA ASP A 480 -27.90 -15.89 -13.95
C ASP A 480 -27.88 -14.43 -13.46
N LEU A 481 -27.49 -13.51 -14.33
CA LEU A 481 -27.37 -12.09 -14.02
C LEU A 481 -28.71 -11.42 -13.67
N LYS A 482 -29.85 -12.04 -14.03
CA LYS A 482 -31.19 -11.56 -13.60
C LYS A 482 -31.42 -11.72 -12.10
N ALA A 483 -30.62 -12.54 -11.42
CA ALA A 483 -30.66 -12.73 -9.98
C ALA A 483 -29.85 -11.66 -9.21
N MET A 484 -29.05 -10.85 -9.89
CA MET A 484 -28.16 -9.86 -9.29
C MET A 484 -28.87 -8.55 -8.95
N PHE A 485 -28.37 -7.85 -7.92
CA PHE A 485 -28.87 -6.56 -7.43
C PHE A 485 -30.37 -6.58 -7.08
N ARG A 486 -30.85 -7.69 -6.53
CA ARG A 486 -32.25 -7.88 -6.13
C ARG A 486 -32.39 -7.91 -4.63
N LEU A 487 -33.30 -7.10 -4.10
CA LEU A 487 -33.54 -6.95 -2.66
C LEU A 487 -34.84 -7.63 -2.19
N ASP A 488 -35.57 -8.29 -3.09
CA ASP A 488 -36.75 -9.06 -2.71
C ASP A 488 -36.37 -10.36 -2.01
N LYS A 489 -37.28 -10.86 -1.15
CA LYS A 489 -37.00 -12.00 -0.25
C LYS A 489 -36.58 -13.29 -0.97
N ASP A 490 -37.04 -13.51 -2.21
CA ASP A 490 -36.69 -14.72 -2.97
C ASP A 490 -35.25 -14.69 -3.48
N ALA A 491 -34.71 -13.47 -3.67
CA ALA A 491 -33.35 -13.21 -4.12
C ALA A 491 -32.32 -13.11 -2.98
N LEU A 492 -32.76 -13.22 -1.73
CA LEU A 492 -31.91 -13.21 -0.54
C LEU A 492 -31.72 -14.62 0.05
N PRO A 493 -30.69 -14.86 0.87
CA PRO A 493 -30.52 -16.12 1.59
C PRO A 493 -31.71 -16.35 2.53
N GLY A 494 -32.35 -17.50 2.42
CA GLY A 494 -33.51 -17.85 3.27
C GLY A 494 -33.12 -18.36 4.66
N LEU A 495 -31.88 -18.85 4.83
CA LEU A 495 -31.31 -19.26 6.10
C LEU A 495 -29.80 -18.92 6.13
N PRO A 496 -29.30 -18.32 7.23
CA PRO A 496 -30.06 -17.70 8.32
C PRO A 496 -31.00 -16.58 7.82
N THR A 497 -32.07 -16.27 8.57
CA THR A 497 -33.11 -15.33 8.11
C THR A 497 -32.71 -13.85 8.22
N ASP A 498 -31.51 -13.55 8.71
CA ASP A 498 -31.05 -12.19 9.02
C ASP A 498 -31.16 -11.24 7.81
N ALA A 499 -30.80 -11.70 6.61
CA ALA A 499 -30.90 -10.90 5.38
C ALA A 499 -32.35 -10.55 5.03
N THR A 500 -33.26 -11.51 5.16
CA THR A 500 -34.69 -11.28 4.91
C THR A 500 -35.33 -10.35 5.95
N GLN A 501 -34.85 -10.39 7.21
CA GLN A 501 -35.29 -9.47 8.25
C GLN A 501 -34.73 -8.06 8.03
N LEU A 502 -33.47 -7.94 7.61
CA LEU A 502 -32.86 -6.66 7.26
C LEU A 502 -33.63 -5.98 6.12
N ALA A 503 -34.03 -6.75 5.11
CA ALA A 503 -34.83 -6.24 4.00
C ALA A 503 -36.19 -5.66 4.45
N ASP A 504 -36.84 -6.29 5.44
CA ASP A 504 -38.09 -5.78 6.02
C ASP A 504 -37.88 -4.40 6.66
N TYR A 505 -36.78 -4.20 7.40
CA TYR A 505 -36.44 -2.91 7.99
C TYR A 505 -36.01 -1.86 6.96
N PHE A 506 -35.26 -2.27 5.94
CA PHE A 506 -34.78 -1.37 4.88
C PHE A 506 -35.97 -0.78 4.09
N LEU A 507 -36.95 -1.60 3.74
CA LEU A 507 -38.14 -1.21 2.98
C LEU A 507 -39.18 -0.44 3.81
N ASP A 508 -39.10 -0.49 5.15
CA ASP A 508 -39.95 0.32 6.01
C ASP A 508 -39.55 1.80 5.92
N ASN A 509 -40.53 2.71 6.03
CA ASN A 509 -40.29 4.15 6.08
C ASN A 509 -40.16 4.68 7.51
N GLU A 510 -40.50 3.87 8.53
CA GLU A 510 -40.33 4.24 9.94
C GLU A 510 -38.85 4.18 10.34
N ARG A 511 -38.37 5.24 11.00
CA ARG A 511 -37.00 5.34 11.52
C ARG A 511 -37.03 5.82 12.97
N SER A 512 -36.30 5.11 13.81
CA SER A 512 -36.09 5.42 15.22
C SER A 512 -34.72 4.89 15.66
N GLU A 513 -34.19 5.36 16.79
CA GLU A 513 -32.92 4.85 17.33
C GLU A 513 -32.95 3.33 17.53
N ALA A 514 -34.08 2.78 17.99
CA ALA A 514 -34.25 1.34 18.21
C ALA A 514 -34.25 0.55 16.88
N ILE A 515 -34.94 1.07 15.85
CA ILE A 515 -34.93 0.48 14.50
C ILE A 515 -33.51 0.53 13.92
N ASN A 516 -32.83 1.66 14.05
CA ASN A 516 -31.48 1.84 13.53
C ASN A 516 -30.46 0.88 14.18
N LYS A 517 -30.53 0.69 15.50
CA LYS A 517 -29.75 -0.35 16.20
C LYS A 517 -30.03 -1.75 15.70
N GLN A 518 -31.29 -2.06 15.39
CA GLN A 518 -31.67 -3.36 14.86
C GLN A 518 -31.15 -3.56 13.42
N VAL A 519 -31.17 -2.51 12.60
CA VAL A 519 -30.57 -2.50 11.24
C VAL A 519 -29.07 -2.79 11.33
N ASP A 520 -28.34 -2.11 12.23
CA ASP A 520 -26.91 -2.37 12.45
C ASP A 520 -26.64 -3.80 12.86
N TYR A 521 -27.36 -4.28 13.87
CA TYR A 521 -27.23 -5.64 14.34
C TYR A 521 -27.43 -6.65 13.20
N LEU A 522 -28.53 -6.54 12.45
CA LEU A 522 -28.82 -7.44 11.33
C LEU A 522 -27.80 -7.32 10.21
N ALA A 523 -27.33 -6.11 9.90
CA ALA A 523 -26.28 -5.90 8.91
C ALA A 523 -25.00 -6.67 9.26
N LEU A 524 -24.53 -6.54 10.50
CA LEU A 524 -23.37 -7.26 11.00
C LEU A 524 -23.57 -8.78 10.95
N ARG A 525 -24.75 -9.28 11.34
CA ARG A 525 -25.08 -10.71 11.25
C ARG A 525 -25.07 -11.22 9.81
N VAL A 526 -25.59 -10.44 8.86
CA VAL A 526 -25.56 -10.79 7.43
C VAL A 526 -24.12 -10.92 6.93
N LEU A 527 -23.25 -9.96 7.26
CA LEU A 527 -21.84 -10.01 6.88
C LEU A 527 -21.12 -11.23 7.48
N ALA A 528 -21.41 -11.56 8.74
CA ALA A 528 -20.88 -12.77 9.39
C ALA A 528 -21.35 -14.07 8.70
N ASN A 529 -22.64 -14.15 8.35
CA ASN A 529 -23.18 -15.31 7.64
C ASN A 529 -22.53 -15.51 6.26
N VAL A 530 -22.27 -14.41 5.54
CA VAL A 530 -21.57 -14.44 4.24
C VAL A 530 -20.11 -14.86 4.41
N SER A 531 -19.43 -14.38 5.46
CA SER A 531 -18.07 -14.80 5.82
C SER A 531 -17.99 -16.31 6.03
N ASP A 532 -18.92 -16.89 6.78
CA ASP A 532 -18.95 -18.33 7.01
C ASP A 532 -19.25 -19.11 5.73
N TRP A 533 -20.17 -18.63 4.89
CA TRP A 533 -20.40 -19.20 3.57
C TRP A 533 -19.10 -19.20 2.73
N ALA A 534 -18.38 -18.08 2.69
CA ALA A 534 -17.15 -17.95 1.91
C ALA A 534 -16.06 -18.92 2.38
N LYS A 535 -15.88 -19.11 3.70
CA LYS A 535 -14.94 -20.10 4.27
C LYS A 535 -15.25 -21.52 3.77
N GLU A 536 -16.52 -21.90 3.74
CA GLU A 536 -16.93 -23.20 3.20
C GLU A 536 -16.58 -23.32 1.70
N GLN A 537 -16.78 -22.24 0.93
CA GLN A 537 -16.53 -22.27 -0.51
C GLN A 537 -15.04 -22.34 -0.87
N ILE A 538 -14.14 -21.84 -0.01
CA ILE A 538 -12.69 -21.98 -0.22
C ILE A 538 -12.31 -23.47 -0.34
N GLU A 539 -12.84 -24.31 0.55
CA GLU A 539 -12.54 -25.75 0.53
C GLU A 539 -13.17 -26.45 -0.69
N VAL A 540 -14.34 -26.00 -1.14
CA VAL A 540 -14.95 -26.46 -2.40
C VAL A 540 -14.05 -26.13 -3.58
N VAL A 541 -13.51 -24.91 -3.66
CA VAL A 541 -12.65 -24.47 -4.77
C VAL A 541 -11.33 -25.24 -4.77
N LYS A 542 -10.66 -25.37 -3.62
CA LYS A 542 -9.41 -26.16 -3.48
C LYS A 542 -9.57 -27.61 -3.92
N ALA A 543 -10.74 -28.20 -3.71
CA ALA A 543 -11.01 -29.59 -4.09
C ALA A 543 -11.27 -29.79 -5.60
N ASN A 544 -11.64 -28.73 -6.33
CA ASN A 544 -12.14 -28.83 -7.70
C ASN A 544 -11.33 -28.07 -8.76
N PHE A 545 -10.56 -27.05 -8.35
CA PHE A 545 -9.76 -26.22 -9.25
C PHE A 545 -8.29 -26.19 -8.83
N SER A 546 -7.39 -25.91 -9.78
CA SER A 546 -5.95 -25.74 -9.53
C SER A 546 -5.35 -24.69 -10.46
N GLY A 547 -4.13 -24.23 -10.17
CA GLY A 547 -3.44 -23.19 -10.93
C GLY A 547 -3.99 -21.78 -10.67
N TYR A 548 -3.66 -20.84 -11.56
CA TYR A 548 -3.93 -19.41 -11.37
C TYR A 548 -5.42 -19.07 -11.17
N GLN A 549 -6.34 -19.78 -11.83
CA GLN A 549 -7.78 -19.54 -11.67
C GLN A 549 -8.26 -19.89 -10.25
N ALA A 550 -7.75 -20.97 -9.68
CA ALA A 550 -8.05 -21.35 -8.31
C ALA A 550 -7.48 -20.33 -7.33
N GLU A 551 -6.24 -19.87 -7.55
CA GLU A 551 -5.61 -18.82 -6.75
C GLU A 551 -6.44 -17.53 -6.78
N MET A 552 -6.87 -17.08 -7.96
CA MET A 552 -7.72 -15.90 -8.10
C MET A 552 -9.03 -16.03 -7.31
N ILE A 553 -9.75 -17.14 -7.48
CA ILE A 553 -11.04 -17.40 -6.82
C ILE A 553 -10.86 -17.48 -5.30
N ILE A 554 -9.84 -18.20 -4.82
CA ILE A 554 -9.54 -18.35 -3.40
C ILE A 554 -9.22 -16.99 -2.79
N THR A 555 -8.43 -16.15 -3.45
CA THR A 555 -8.11 -14.80 -2.94
C THR A 555 -9.38 -13.96 -2.71
N ARG A 556 -10.37 -13.99 -3.62
CA ARG A 556 -11.64 -13.25 -3.43
C ARG A 556 -12.47 -13.85 -2.30
N LEU A 557 -12.58 -15.17 -2.24
CA LEU A 557 -13.28 -15.86 -1.15
C LEU A 557 -12.60 -15.63 0.20
N SER A 558 -11.26 -15.53 0.24
CA SER A 558 -10.51 -15.18 1.45
C SER A 558 -10.81 -13.76 1.91
N GLY A 559 -10.92 -12.78 1.00
CA GLY A 559 -11.41 -11.44 1.35
C GLY A 559 -12.83 -11.47 1.94
N LEU A 560 -13.76 -12.17 1.28
CA LEU A 560 -15.14 -12.35 1.75
C LEU A 560 -15.22 -13.08 3.09
N SER A 561 -14.32 -14.03 3.34
CA SER A 561 -14.25 -14.79 4.59
C SER A 561 -13.91 -13.92 5.81
N ARG A 562 -13.45 -12.68 5.59
CA ARG A 562 -13.11 -11.70 6.64
C ARG A 562 -14.27 -10.77 7.00
N LEU A 563 -15.43 -10.87 6.33
CA LEU A 563 -16.56 -9.96 6.58
C LEU A 563 -17.15 -10.04 7.99
N ASN A 564 -16.94 -11.14 8.72
CA ASN A 564 -17.31 -11.26 10.13
C ASN A 564 -16.51 -10.30 11.03
N GLU A 565 -15.36 -9.79 10.58
CA GLU A 565 -14.55 -8.83 11.32
C GLU A 565 -15.31 -7.51 11.61
N PHE A 566 -16.30 -7.17 10.78
CA PHE A 566 -17.15 -6.01 11.00
C PHE A 566 -17.91 -6.10 12.35
N GLU A 567 -18.20 -7.32 12.87
CA GLU A 567 -18.82 -7.50 14.19
C GLU A 567 -17.93 -6.95 15.33
N LYS A 568 -16.60 -6.94 15.12
CA LYS A 568 -15.63 -6.40 16.09
C LYS A 568 -15.32 -4.93 15.81
N GLN A 569 -15.17 -4.56 14.54
CA GLN A 569 -14.80 -3.21 14.12
C GLN A 569 -15.87 -2.17 14.39
N PHE A 570 -17.14 -2.51 14.17
CA PHE A 570 -18.23 -1.55 14.32
C PHE A 570 -18.33 -1.02 15.75
N PRO A 571 -18.41 -1.86 16.81
CA PRO A 571 -18.43 -1.36 18.19
C PRO A 571 -17.17 -0.56 18.54
N PHE A 572 -16.00 -1.05 18.12
CA PHE A 572 -14.75 -0.36 18.38
C PHE A 572 -14.73 1.08 17.83
N ARG A 573 -15.23 1.28 16.60
CA ARG A 573 -15.33 2.59 15.94
C ARG A 573 -16.45 3.47 16.51
N GLU A 574 -17.57 2.87 16.94
CA GLU A 574 -18.64 3.59 17.65
C GLU A 574 -18.08 4.27 18.92
N HIS A 575 -17.11 3.65 19.58
CA HIS A 575 -16.42 4.21 20.74
C HIS A 575 -15.23 5.11 20.39
N GLY A 576 -15.13 5.58 19.14
CA GLY A 576 -14.05 6.46 18.67
C GLY A 576 -12.70 5.78 18.46
N GLY A 577 -12.66 4.44 18.53
CA GLY A 577 -11.46 3.66 18.29
C GLY A 577 -11.11 3.59 16.81
N TYR A 578 -9.81 3.63 16.53
CA TYR A 578 -9.21 3.31 15.24
C TYR A 578 -8.07 2.35 15.50
N SER A 579 -7.65 1.56 14.52
CA SER A 579 -6.65 0.54 14.83
C SER A 579 -5.25 1.10 15.21
N ASN A 580 -5.08 2.42 15.19
CA ASN A 580 -3.95 3.17 15.76
C ASN A 580 -4.34 4.21 16.84
N THR A 581 -5.61 4.29 17.23
CA THR A 581 -6.15 5.26 18.18
C THR A 581 -7.02 4.55 19.21
N MET A 582 -6.74 4.79 20.49
CA MET A 582 -7.53 4.18 21.55
C MET A 582 -9.01 4.62 21.50
N PRO A 583 -9.96 3.69 21.70
CA PRO A 583 -11.37 4.02 21.88
C PRO A 583 -11.57 4.72 23.23
N ASP A 584 -12.80 5.13 23.55
CA ASP A 584 -13.10 5.72 24.84
C ASP A 584 -12.79 4.77 26.02
N LEU A 585 -12.66 5.35 27.22
CA LEU A 585 -12.28 4.61 28.42
C LEU A 585 -13.31 3.54 28.83
N ASN A 586 -14.59 3.70 28.47
CA ASN A 586 -15.61 2.71 28.83
C ASN A 586 -15.38 1.44 28.02
N TYR A 587 -15.16 1.56 26.71
CA TYR A 587 -14.80 0.43 25.87
C TYR A 587 -13.51 -0.23 26.36
N GLN A 588 -12.46 0.53 26.65
CA GLN A 588 -11.20 -0.05 27.16
C GLN A 588 -11.40 -0.87 28.45
N GLN A 589 -12.27 -0.41 29.36
CA GLN A 589 -12.57 -1.12 30.62
C GLN A 589 -13.34 -2.43 30.42
N GLU A 590 -14.09 -2.57 29.32
CA GLU A 590 -14.80 -3.81 28.96
C GLU A 590 -13.86 -4.90 28.40
N PHE A 591 -12.67 -4.51 27.93
CA PHE A 591 -11.65 -5.40 27.34
C PHE A 591 -10.32 -5.33 28.12
N PRO A 592 -10.29 -5.77 29.40
CA PRO A 592 -9.11 -5.64 30.27
C PRO A 592 -7.89 -6.44 29.80
N ASP A 593 -8.08 -7.41 28.91
CA ASP A 593 -7.04 -8.24 28.29
C ASP A 593 -6.42 -7.60 27.03
N ALA A 594 -6.80 -6.37 26.68
CA ALA A 594 -6.26 -5.63 25.53
C ALA A 594 -4.72 -5.67 25.44
N GLY A 595 -4.04 -5.41 26.56
CA GLY A 595 -2.57 -5.40 26.60
C GLY A 595 -1.90 -6.78 26.61
N LEU A 596 -2.66 -7.89 26.52
CA LEU A 596 -2.10 -9.26 26.54
C LEU A 596 -1.07 -9.47 25.43
N PHE A 597 -1.28 -8.87 24.27
CA PHE A 597 -0.41 -8.99 23.09
C PHE A 597 0.53 -7.79 22.94
N SER A 598 0.65 -6.94 23.96
CA SER A 598 1.45 -5.72 23.85
C SER A 598 2.91 -6.06 23.58
N GLU A 599 3.46 -5.49 22.52
CA GLU A 599 4.88 -5.53 22.16
C GLU A 599 5.45 -4.10 22.06
N ASN A 600 4.81 -3.17 22.78
CA ASN A 600 5.31 -1.82 22.91
C ASN A 600 6.63 -1.84 23.71
N PRO A 601 7.75 -1.38 23.13
CA PRO A 601 9.07 -1.45 23.75
C PRO A 601 9.22 -0.45 24.90
N SER A 602 8.31 0.52 25.04
CA SER A 602 8.29 1.43 26.20
C SER A 602 7.54 0.86 27.41
N MET A 603 7.00 -0.36 27.31
CA MET A 603 6.22 -0.99 28.38
C MET A 603 6.57 -2.47 28.51
N LEU A 604 6.83 -2.94 29.73
CA LEU A 604 6.97 -4.36 30.02
C LEU A 604 5.66 -4.98 30.52
N GLY A 605 4.64 -4.21 30.88
CA GLY A 605 3.31 -4.69 31.30
C GLY A 605 2.18 -3.74 30.89
N GLN A 606 1.05 -3.77 31.59
CA GLN A 606 -0.02 -2.77 31.43
C GLN A 606 0.19 -1.59 32.39
N GLU A 607 0.02 -0.38 31.84
CA GLU A 607 0.13 0.99 32.40
C GLU A 607 1.29 1.24 33.41
N PRO A 608 2.24 2.13 33.09
CA PRO A 608 3.18 2.63 34.10
C PRO A 608 2.41 3.36 35.20
N LYS A 609 2.72 3.04 36.47
CA LYS A 609 2.06 3.67 37.64
C LYS A 609 2.35 5.17 37.76
N ASP A 610 3.40 5.65 37.10
CA ASP A 610 3.77 7.06 36.97
C ASP A 610 4.16 7.32 35.50
N PRO A 611 3.52 8.28 34.79
CA PRO A 611 3.88 8.61 33.42
C PRO A 611 5.32 9.14 33.23
N ASN A 612 6.04 9.46 34.31
CA ASN A 612 7.46 9.84 34.28
C ASN A 612 8.41 8.66 34.51
N GLU A 613 7.92 7.47 34.83
CA GLU A 613 8.71 6.26 35.11
C GLU A 613 8.58 5.28 33.94
N GLN A 614 9.63 5.19 33.10
CA GLN A 614 9.69 4.21 32.01
C GLN A 614 10.21 2.87 32.53
N ASP A 615 9.58 1.78 32.09
CA ASP A 615 10.06 0.43 32.38
C ASP A 615 11.46 0.21 31.77
N ARG A 616 12.34 -0.43 32.54
CA ARG A 616 13.67 -0.83 32.08
C ARG A 616 13.56 -2.08 31.23
N ILE A 617 13.66 -1.95 29.92
CA ILE A 617 13.61 -3.09 29.00
C ILE A 617 14.83 -4.02 29.14
N PHE A 618 16.00 -3.45 29.46
CA PHE A 618 17.19 -4.21 29.83
C PHE A 618 17.74 -3.75 31.18
N GLU A 619 18.06 -4.70 32.04
CA GLU A 619 18.57 -4.44 33.39
C GLU A 619 19.66 -5.44 33.75
N ASP A 620 20.78 -4.92 34.26
CA ASP A 620 21.94 -5.72 34.65
C ASP A 620 22.23 -6.82 33.62
N THR A 621 22.52 -6.47 32.37
CA THR A 621 22.72 -7.49 31.32
C THR A 621 23.71 -7.07 30.25
N LEU A 622 24.19 -8.06 29.50
CA LEU A 622 24.81 -7.83 28.21
C LEU A 622 23.73 -7.77 27.14
N VAL A 623 23.91 -6.88 26.18
CA VAL A 623 23.03 -6.72 25.02
C VAL A 623 23.87 -6.83 23.76
N LEU A 624 23.49 -7.76 22.89
CA LEU A 624 24.02 -7.86 21.55
C LEU A 624 23.22 -6.94 20.63
N LYS A 625 23.88 -5.92 20.09
CA LYS A 625 23.30 -5.06 19.05
C LYS A 625 23.81 -5.50 17.69
N LEU A 626 22.90 -5.80 16.78
CA LEU A 626 23.19 -6.11 15.38
C LEU A 626 22.68 -4.96 14.51
N ARG A 627 23.58 -4.33 13.76
CA ARG A 627 23.21 -3.37 12.72
C ARG A 627 23.02 -4.11 11.42
N PHE A 628 21.94 -3.81 10.71
CA PHE A 628 21.63 -4.45 9.45
C PHE A 628 21.14 -3.47 8.40
N GLY A 629 21.34 -3.83 7.14
CA GLY A 629 21.05 -3.00 5.99
C GLY A 629 21.08 -3.77 4.68
N GLY A 630 20.25 -3.35 3.73
CA GLY A 630 20.24 -3.88 2.37
C GLY A 630 18.90 -3.69 1.67
N PHE A 631 18.65 -4.46 0.62
CA PHE A 631 17.41 -4.35 -0.17
C PHE A 631 16.54 -5.59 0.03
N GLY A 632 15.26 -5.36 0.34
CA GLY A 632 14.23 -6.39 0.29
C GLY A 632 13.46 -6.36 -1.04
N LEU A 633 12.67 -7.40 -1.30
CA LEU A 633 11.57 -7.33 -2.27
C LEU A 633 10.28 -6.97 -1.53
N VAL A 634 9.51 -6.08 -2.15
CA VAL A 634 8.14 -5.76 -1.75
C VAL A 634 7.26 -6.09 -2.93
N GLN A 635 6.78 -7.33 -3.01
CA GLN A 635 6.05 -7.85 -4.18
C GLN A 635 4.69 -7.16 -4.36
N LEU A 636 3.61 -7.91 -4.20
CA LEU A 636 2.23 -7.43 -4.20
C LEU A 636 1.83 -6.81 -2.85
N SER A 637 2.82 -6.50 -2.00
CA SER A 637 2.58 -6.13 -0.62
C SER A 637 2.24 -4.64 -0.41
N THR A 638 2.42 -3.75 -1.38
CA THR A 638 2.20 -2.30 -1.20
C THR A 638 0.71 -1.88 -1.19
N ASP A 639 0.20 -1.29 -0.12
CA ASP A 639 -1.19 -0.82 0.07
C ASP A 639 -1.45 0.60 -0.47
N PRO A 640 -2.73 1.02 -0.72
CA PRO A 640 -3.93 0.21 -0.95
C PRO A 640 -4.16 -0.15 -2.41
N ASP A 641 -5.04 -1.13 -2.65
CA ASP A 641 -5.75 -1.29 -3.93
C ASP A 641 -6.39 0.08 -4.26
N PRO A 642 -5.93 0.80 -5.30
CA PRO A 642 -6.62 2.01 -5.67
C PRO A 642 -8.05 1.65 -6.12
N PRO A 643 -9.01 2.59 -6.04
CA PRO A 643 -10.39 2.39 -6.53
C PRO A 643 -10.48 1.86 -7.96
N THR A 644 -9.41 2.10 -8.72
CA THR A 644 -9.27 1.72 -10.11
C THR A 644 -8.56 0.37 -10.34
N ASP A 645 -8.18 -0.39 -9.32
CA ASP A 645 -7.45 -1.67 -9.47
C ASP A 645 -8.22 -2.84 -8.88
N GLU A 646 -7.95 -4.07 -9.34
CA GLU A 646 -8.65 -5.30 -8.98
C GLU A 646 -8.64 -5.62 -7.47
N SER A 647 -9.75 -6.14 -6.94
CA SER A 647 -9.92 -6.36 -5.50
C SER A 647 -9.07 -7.51 -4.99
N GLY A 648 -8.31 -7.30 -3.90
CA GLY A 648 -7.44 -8.34 -3.34
C GLY A 648 -6.27 -8.69 -4.27
N CYS A 649 -5.98 -7.80 -5.22
CA CYS A 649 -4.97 -7.93 -6.26
C CYS A 649 -3.99 -6.75 -6.20
N THR A 650 -3.69 -6.34 -4.98
CA THR A 650 -2.71 -5.30 -4.64
C THR A 650 -1.44 -5.53 -5.44
N GLY A 651 -1.00 -4.52 -6.20
CA GLY A 651 0.19 -4.64 -7.03
C GLY A 651 0.03 -5.41 -8.34
N THR A 652 -1.17 -5.78 -8.81
CA THR A 652 -1.29 -6.33 -10.18
C THR A 652 -0.88 -5.33 -11.24
N HIS A 653 -1.01 -4.02 -11.00
CA HIS A 653 -0.38 -2.98 -11.82
C HIS A 653 1.16 -3.07 -11.86
N MET A 654 1.75 -3.77 -10.90
CA MET A 654 3.18 -4.07 -10.78
C MET A 654 3.52 -5.44 -11.35
N LEU A 655 2.58 -6.19 -11.93
CA LEU A 655 2.87 -7.41 -12.69
C LEU A 655 3.03 -7.06 -14.16
N HIS A 656 3.90 -7.76 -14.87
CA HIS A 656 4.01 -7.70 -16.32
C HIS A 656 4.20 -9.10 -16.89
N ALA A 657 3.94 -9.26 -18.19
CA ALA A 657 4.01 -10.56 -18.83
C ALA A 657 5.39 -11.24 -18.70
N ALA A 658 6.47 -10.48 -18.53
CA ALA A 658 7.82 -11.02 -18.37
C ALA A 658 8.16 -11.59 -16.96
N ASP A 659 7.29 -11.46 -15.97
CA ASP A 659 7.61 -11.80 -14.56
C ASP A 659 7.65 -13.28 -14.18
N GLY A 660 7.62 -14.19 -15.16
CA GLY A 660 7.65 -15.63 -14.90
C GLY A 660 6.33 -16.20 -14.38
N GLU A 661 6.39 -17.13 -13.42
CA GLU A 661 5.19 -17.65 -12.73
C GLU A 661 4.61 -16.53 -11.86
N ARG A 662 3.55 -15.87 -12.34
CA ARG A 662 2.98 -14.70 -11.66
C ARG A 662 2.16 -15.19 -10.46
N THR A 663 2.73 -15.04 -9.28
CA THR A 663 2.08 -15.38 -8.01
C THR A 663 1.29 -14.19 -7.49
N LEU A 664 0.05 -14.42 -7.05
CA LEU A 664 -0.74 -13.44 -6.29
C LEU A 664 -0.36 -13.39 -4.80
N ASP A 665 0.79 -13.97 -4.45
CA ASP A 665 1.33 -14.00 -3.10
C ASP A 665 1.86 -12.62 -2.72
N ARG A 666 1.30 -12.07 -1.64
CA ARG A 666 1.79 -10.83 -1.05
C ARG A 666 2.91 -11.25 -0.11
N ALA A 667 4.16 -10.88 -0.42
CA ALA A 667 5.29 -11.19 0.43
C ALA A 667 6.32 -10.06 0.52
N LEU A 668 6.81 -9.85 1.74
CA LEU A 668 8.05 -9.15 2.03
C LEU A 668 9.19 -10.17 2.03
N VAL A 669 10.21 -9.95 1.19
CA VAL A 669 11.29 -10.91 1.04
C VAL A 669 12.61 -10.21 1.34
N TRP A 670 13.15 -10.45 2.54
CA TRP A 670 14.46 -9.91 2.91
C TRP A 670 15.61 -10.76 2.40
N GLN A 671 15.34 -12.02 2.04
CA GLN A 671 16.32 -12.96 1.48
C GLN A 671 15.69 -13.76 0.35
N ASP A 672 16.35 -13.79 -0.82
CA ASP A 672 15.95 -14.63 -1.95
C ASP A 672 16.37 -16.09 -1.70
N LEU A 673 15.46 -16.92 -1.17
CA LEU A 673 15.75 -18.30 -0.79
C LEU A 673 15.50 -19.29 -1.95
N PRO A 674 16.34 -20.34 -2.09
CA PRO A 674 16.11 -21.39 -3.09
C PRO A 674 14.74 -22.05 -2.96
N GLY A 675 14.03 -22.18 -4.08
CA GLY A 675 12.72 -22.85 -4.14
C GLY A 675 11.51 -21.95 -3.87
N GLN A 676 11.73 -20.71 -3.45
CA GLN A 676 10.65 -19.71 -3.41
C GLN A 676 10.36 -19.15 -4.81
N LYS A 677 9.07 -18.94 -5.09
CA LYS A 677 8.61 -18.35 -6.35
C LYS A 677 8.61 -16.83 -6.24
N ASN A 678 9.80 -16.23 -6.19
CA ASN A 678 9.97 -14.78 -6.10
C ASN A 678 9.87 -14.12 -7.47
N ILE A 679 9.16 -12.99 -7.56
CA ILE A 679 9.20 -12.12 -8.75
C ILE A 679 10.53 -11.35 -8.72
N LEU A 680 11.41 -11.69 -9.67
CA LEU A 680 12.72 -11.07 -9.82
C LEU A 680 12.78 -10.36 -11.18
N ARG A 681 12.86 -9.03 -11.15
CA ARG A 681 12.84 -8.19 -12.36
C ARG A 681 14.16 -8.25 -13.13
N GLU A 682 14.07 -8.20 -14.45
CA GLU A 682 15.21 -8.02 -15.35
C GLU A 682 15.35 -6.55 -15.78
N PRO A 683 16.54 -6.04 -16.17
CA PRO A 683 17.86 -6.70 -16.13
C PRO A 683 18.41 -6.77 -14.69
N ARG A 684 18.54 -7.98 -14.13
CA ARG A 684 18.82 -8.20 -12.70
C ARG A 684 20.15 -7.58 -12.26
N GLU A 685 21.17 -7.63 -13.10
CA GLU A 685 22.50 -7.08 -12.84
C GLU A 685 22.55 -5.56 -12.77
N LYS A 686 21.46 -4.88 -13.14
CA LYS A 686 21.29 -3.43 -13.05
C LYS A 686 20.32 -3.03 -11.94
N LEU A 687 19.86 -3.98 -11.13
CA LEU A 687 19.02 -3.73 -9.96
C LEU A 687 19.87 -3.74 -8.67
N PRO A 688 19.40 -3.08 -7.61
CA PRO A 688 19.99 -3.25 -6.28
C PRO A 688 20.04 -4.73 -5.88
N PRO A 689 21.13 -5.21 -5.26
CA PRO A 689 21.24 -6.60 -4.86
C PRO A 689 20.27 -6.89 -3.70
N ILE A 690 19.43 -7.91 -3.87
CA ILE A 690 18.49 -8.36 -2.84
C ILE A 690 19.26 -9.06 -1.72
N GLY A 691 18.95 -8.70 -0.48
CA GLY A 691 19.51 -9.27 0.74
C GLY A 691 19.69 -8.21 1.82
N VAL A 692 19.14 -8.46 3.01
CA VAL A 692 19.38 -7.64 4.21
C VAL A 692 20.49 -8.27 5.04
N ASN A 693 21.64 -7.61 5.11
CA ASN A 693 22.86 -8.17 5.72
C ASN A 693 23.14 -7.52 7.08
N ILE A 694 23.73 -8.29 8.00
CA ILE A 694 24.32 -7.73 9.21
C ILE A 694 25.62 -7.04 8.83
N ILE A 695 25.73 -5.77 9.14
CA ILE A 695 26.89 -4.92 8.83
C ILE A 695 27.90 -5.00 9.96
N ASP A 696 27.44 -4.81 11.20
CA ASP A 696 28.30 -4.89 12.37
C ASP A 696 27.57 -5.46 13.58
N LEU A 697 28.38 -5.93 14.52
CA LEU A 697 27.95 -6.52 15.78
C LEU A 697 28.63 -5.78 16.92
N THR A 698 27.83 -5.25 17.85
CA THR A 698 28.33 -4.54 19.03
C THR A 698 27.84 -5.24 20.29
N LEU A 699 28.76 -5.61 21.17
CA LEU A 699 28.41 -6.05 22.51
C LEU A 699 28.32 -4.82 23.41
N GLN A 700 27.17 -4.64 24.04
CA GLN A 700 26.84 -3.53 24.92
C GLN A 700 26.52 -4.06 26.33
N VAL A 701 26.61 -3.18 27.32
CA VAL A 701 26.21 -3.45 28.71
C VAL A 701 25.30 -2.35 29.21
N THR A 702 24.34 -2.70 30.05
CA THR A 702 23.47 -1.73 30.71
C THR A 702 24.27 -0.75 31.58
N ALA A 703 23.94 0.54 31.49
CA ALA A 703 24.41 1.56 32.42
C ALA A 703 23.83 1.33 33.83
N ASN A 704 24.34 2.03 34.85
CA ASN A 704 23.92 1.89 36.25
C ASN A 704 22.40 2.10 36.48
N SER A 705 21.71 2.79 35.57
CA SER A 705 20.27 3.05 35.63
C SER A 705 19.41 2.01 34.88
N GLY A 706 20.02 0.99 34.27
CA GLY A 706 19.37 0.15 33.26
C GLY A 706 19.20 0.87 31.92
N ALA A 707 18.63 0.16 30.94
CA ALA A 707 18.29 0.69 29.62
C ALA A 707 16.77 0.76 29.43
N THR A 708 16.31 1.85 28.81
CA THR A 708 14.91 2.06 28.44
C THR A 708 14.78 2.17 26.92
N ALA A 709 13.59 1.91 26.41
CA ALA A 709 13.25 2.17 25.03
C ALA A 709 12.01 3.06 24.97
N GLY A 710 11.98 4.04 24.07
CA GLY A 710 10.90 5.01 24.01
C GLY A 710 10.76 5.65 22.65
N TYR A 711 9.53 6.04 22.33
CA TYR A 711 9.22 6.73 21.08
C TYR A 711 9.51 8.22 21.20
N VAL A 712 10.35 8.73 20.30
CA VAL A 712 10.76 10.13 20.26
C VAL A 712 10.08 10.80 19.06
N PRO A 713 9.49 12.00 19.23
CA PRO A 713 8.90 12.76 18.13
C PRO A 713 9.94 13.09 17.03
N LEU A 714 9.61 12.78 15.78
CA LEU A 714 10.31 13.23 14.56
C LEU A 714 9.75 14.58 14.09
N GLN A 715 8.47 14.58 13.73
CA GLN A 715 7.77 15.72 13.13
C GLN A 715 6.26 15.59 13.32
N ILE A 716 5.54 16.70 13.24
CA ILE A 716 4.08 16.69 13.14
C ILE A 716 3.72 16.66 11.66
N MET A 717 3.08 15.58 11.20
CA MET A 717 2.56 15.51 9.83
C MET A 717 1.05 15.75 9.82
N GLN A 718 0.62 16.57 8.85
CA GLN A 718 -0.75 16.65 8.38
C GLN A 718 -0.74 16.20 6.91
N SER A 719 -1.07 14.93 6.67
CA SER A 719 -1.19 14.40 5.31
C SER A 719 -2.65 14.39 4.87
N THR A 720 -2.91 14.82 3.64
CA THR A 720 -4.22 14.81 2.98
C THR A 720 -4.24 13.89 1.75
N GLY A 721 -3.39 12.85 1.72
CA GLY A 721 -3.25 11.91 0.59
C GLY A 721 -3.29 10.44 1.03
N ALA A 722 -2.95 9.48 0.17
CA ALA A 722 -3.08 8.01 0.36
C ALA A 722 -2.37 7.38 1.59
N VAL A 723 -1.73 8.20 2.43
CA VAL A 723 -1.20 7.85 3.75
C VAL A 723 -1.63 8.98 4.68
N GLN A 724 -2.80 8.86 5.30
CA GLN A 724 -3.48 9.87 6.12
C GLN A 724 -3.07 9.76 7.59
N THR A 725 -1.77 9.81 7.88
CA THR A 725 -1.30 9.98 9.26
C THR A 725 -1.36 11.44 9.67
N SER A 726 -2.45 11.85 10.31
CA SER A 726 -2.47 13.03 11.17
C SER A 726 -1.94 12.62 12.55
N GLY A 727 -0.76 13.10 12.93
CA GLY A 727 -0.17 12.71 14.21
C GLY A 727 1.28 13.14 14.39
N VAL A 728 1.79 12.92 15.60
CA VAL A 728 3.21 13.05 15.91
C VAL A 728 3.89 11.80 15.36
N GLN A 729 4.68 11.96 14.31
CA GLN A 729 5.52 10.90 13.76
C GLN A 729 6.64 10.61 14.75
N GLN A 730 6.97 9.34 14.95
CA GLN A 730 7.94 8.94 15.96
C GLN A 730 8.97 7.96 15.41
N TYR A 731 10.10 7.86 16.11
CA TYR A 731 11.04 6.77 15.94
C TYR A 731 11.36 6.16 17.31
N LEU A 732 11.75 4.88 17.32
CA LEU A 732 12.16 4.21 18.55
C LEU A 732 13.62 4.53 18.88
N GLU A 733 13.86 4.95 20.12
CA GLU A 733 15.20 5.14 20.68
C GLU A 733 15.44 4.18 21.84
N VAL A 734 16.66 3.66 21.95
CA VAL A 734 17.12 2.81 23.06
C VAL A 734 18.24 3.53 23.78
N ASN A 735 18.02 3.85 25.06
CA ASN A 735 18.91 4.64 25.89
C ASN A 735 19.46 3.81 27.07
N GLY A 736 20.60 4.21 27.64
CA GLY A 736 21.17 3.55 28.83
C GLY A 736 22.04 2.31 28.55
N LEU A 737 22.62 2.21 27.37
CA LEU A 737 23.58 1.16 26.99
C LEU A 737 24.98 1.75 26.74
N ASN A 738 26.02 1.08 27.22
CA ASN A 738 27.43 1.42 26.95
C ASN A 738 28.07 0.38 26.03
N ASP A 739 28.79 0.83 25.01
CA ASP A 739 29.52 -0.04 24.09
C ASP A 739 30.75 -0.66 24.77
N LEU A 740 30.82 -1.99 24.79
CA LEU A 740 32.02 -2.71 25.22
C LEU A 740 32.97 -2.90 24.04
N VAL A 741 32.53 -3.61 23.01
CA VAL A 741 33.34 -3.95 21.84
C VAL A 741 32.47 -4.01 20.59
N LYS A 742 33.06 -3.64 19.46
CA LYS A 742 32.46 -3.66 18.13
C LYS A 742 33.30 -4.59 17.24
N TYR A 743 32.63 -5.42 16.46
CA TYR A 743 33.21 -6.30 15.45
C TYR A 743 32.54 -6.02 14.10
N ASP A 744 33.31 -6.11 13.03
CA ASP A 744 32.75 -6.11 11.69
C ASP A 744 32.14 -7.48 11.39
N SER A 745 31.11 -7.54 10.55
CA SER A 745 30.45 -8.83 10.27
C SER A 745 31.38 -9.87 9.65
N SER A 746 32.43 -9.42 8.95
CA SER A 746 33.50 -10.27 8.41
C SER A 746 34.36 -10.96 9.47
N ASP A 747 34.34 -10.51 10.73
CA ASP A 747 35.10 -11.14 11.82
C ASP A 747 34.42 -12.41 12.37
N VAL A 748 33.12 -12.56 12.09
CA VAL A 748 32.27 -13.65 12.60
C VAL A 748 32.41 -14.90 11.75
N LEU A 749 32.41 -14.74 10.42
CA LEU A 749 32.50 -15.85 9.46
C LEU A 749 33.84 -15.81 8.71
N SER A 750 34.18 -16.88 7.98
CA SER A 750 35.36 -16.88 7.11
C SER A 750 35.27 -15.77 6.05
N THR A 751 36.41 -15.26 5.59
CA THR A 751 36.50 -14.23 4.53
C THR A 751 35.60 -14.56 3.33
N GLY A 752 34.67 -13.66 3.00
CA GLY A 752 33.71 -13.82 1.90
C GLY A 752 32.33 -14.34 2.32
N SER A 753 32.09 -14.53 3.62
CA SER A 753 30.79 -14.90 4.17
C SER A 753 30.15 -13.79 5.00
N SER A 754 28.82 -13.73 5.02
CA SER A 754 28.01 -12.71 5.69
C SER A 754 26.91 -13.30 6.57
N LEU A 755 26.64 -12.62 7.68
CA LEU A 755 25.44 -12.84 8.46
C LEU A 755 24.28 -12.08 7.85
N ARG A 756 23.08 -12.65 7.91
CA ARG A 756 21.89 -12.11 7.24
C ARG A 756 20.71 -12.03 8.19
N LEU A 757 19.88 -11.00 8.00
CA LEU A 757 18.60 -10.87 8.67
C LEU A 757 17.48 -11.31 7.72
N ASN A 758 16.54 -12.10 8.22
CA ASN A 758 15.42 -12.60 7.44
C ASN A 758 14.10 -12.51 8.20
N LEU A 759 13.01 -12.40 7.45
CA LEU A 759 11.65 -12.62 7.93
C LEU A 759 11.19 -14.01 7.47
N LEU A 760 10.83 -14.89 8.41
CA LEU A 760 10.50 -16.27 8.09
C LEU A 760 8.99 -16.49 7.94
N GLU A 761 8.66 -17.48 7.11
CA GLU A 761 7.32 -18.04 6.98
C GLU A 761 6.84 -18.69 8.29
N LYS A 762 5.54 -18.59 8.55
CA LYS A 762 4.86 -19.30 9.63
C LYS A 762 3.71 -20.10 9.06
N ASP A 763 3.71 -21.41 9.30
CA ASP A 763 2.65 -22.33 8.85
C ASP A 763 2.33 -22.25 7.34
N GLY A 764 3.36 -21.99 6.52
CA GLY A 764 3.25 -21.83 5.07
C GLY A 764 2.80 -20.45 4.59
N ILE A 765 2.64 -19.47 5.50
CA ILE A 765 2.31 -18.08 5.18
C ILE A 765 3.58 -17.24 5.26
N ARG A 766 3.91 -16.54 4.17
CA ARG A 766 5.05 -15.62 4.10
C ARG A 766 4.75 -14.32 4.82
N PRO A 767 5.75 -13.62 5.39
CA PRO A 767 5.54 -12.30 5.99
C PRO A 767 5.00 -11.33 4.93
N PHE A 768 3.91 -10.63 5.24
CA PHE A 768 3.30 -9.67 4.33
C PHE A 768 2.79 -8.43 5.05
N LEU A 769 2.66 -7.35 4.30
CA LEU A 769 1.97 -6.14 4.73
C LEU A 769 0.47 -6.47 4.71
N ASN A 770 -0.18 -6.52 5.87
CA ASN A 770 -1.50 -7.13 6.01
C ASN A 770 -2.54 -6.53 5.03
N GLY A 771 -2.43 -5.24 4.72
CA GLY A 771 -3.16 -4.52 3.65
C GLY A 771 -4.68 -4.59 3.68
N ASP A 772 -5.26 -5.21 4.70
CA ASP A 772 -6.63 -5.00 5.10
C ASP A 772 -6.69 -3.75 5.98
N ASN A 773 -6.09 -2.65 5.52
CA ASN A 773 -5.90 -1.44 6.32
C ASN A 773 -7.23 -1.03 6.96
N HIS A 774 -8.32 -0.99 6.20
CA HIS A 774 -9.67 -0.70 6.72
C HIS A 774 -10.19 -1.57 7.88
N LEU A 775 -9.59 -2.72 8.18
CA LEU A 775 -9.89 -3.57 9.34
C LEU A 775 -8.76 -3.61 10.39
N VAL A 776 -7.52 -3.31 9.99
CA VAL A 776 -6.33 -3.54 10.84
C VAL A 776 -5.56 -2.27 11.16
N SER A 777 -5.69 -1.18 10.38
CA SER A 777 -4.92 0.08 10.55
C SER A 777 -5.54 1.30 9.87
N LYS A 778 -5.11 2.52 10.25
CA LYS A 778 -5.53 3.74 9.54
C LYS A 778 -4.94 3.78 8.11
N ASP A 779 -3.63 3.56 8.01
CA ASP A 779 -2.81 3.44 6.78
C ASP A 779 -1.43 2.82 7.05
N GLY A 780 -1.19 2.32 8.27
CA GLY A 780 0.09 1.76 8.67
C GLY A 780 0.08 0.26 8.45
N GLU A 781 0.91 -0.26 7.56
CA GLU A 781 0.92 -1.67 7.16
C GLU A 781 1.61 -2.54 8.24
N PRO A 782 0.86 -3.25 9.10
CA PRO A 782 1.50 -4.16 10.02
C PRO A 782 2.01 -5.38 9.24
N ILE A 783 3.13 -5.92 9.71
CA ILE A 783 3.71 -7.13 9.12
C ILE A 783 3.24 -8.35 9.92
N ASP A 784 2.70 -9.35 9.23
CA ASP A 784 2.28 -10.64 9.81
C ASP A 784 2.42 -11.76 8.75
N PRO A 785 2.78 -13.01 9.12
CA PRO A 785 3.47 -13.38 10.35
C PRO A 785 4.82 -12.67 10.49
N PHE A 786 5.25 -12.44 11.73
CA PHE A 786 6.49 -11.72 12.01
C PHE A 786 7.46 -12.58 12.83
N ILE A 787 8.37 -13.25 12.13
CA ILE A 787 9.45 -14.06 12.71
C ILE A 787 10.77 -13.48 12.24
N ILE A 788 11.53 -12.90 13.15
CA ILE A 788 12.88 -12.40 12.85
C ILE A 788 13.87 -13.55 13.01
N SER A 789 14.74 -13.72 12.02
CA SER A 789 15.84 -14.67 12.09
C SER A 789 17.18 -14.06 11.64
N VAL A 790 18.23 -14.39 12.38
CA VAL A 790 19.62 -14.19 11.99
C VAL A 790 20.14 -15.51 11.44
N THR A 791 20.67 -15.48 10.21
CA THR A 791 21.14 -16.66 9.48
C THR A 791 22.56 -16.47 8.96
N ASN A 792 23.24 -17.57 8.63
CA ASN A 792 24.47 -17.54 7.83
C ASN A 792 24.15 -17.53 6.30
N ASP A 793 25.18 -17.51 5.46
CA ASP A 793 24.99 -17.54 4.00
C ASP A 793 24.34 -18.82 3.45
N GLN A 794 24.37 -19.90 4.21
CA GLN A 794 23.67 -21.15 3.89
C GLN A 794 22.24 -21.16 4.42
N HIS A 795 21.74 -20.03 4.93
CA HIS A 795 20.41 -19.83 5.49
C HIS A 795 20.12 -20.72 6.71
N GLN A 796 21.17 -21.16 7.42
CA GLN A 796 21.01 -21.86 8.68
C GLN A 796 20.71 -20.85 9.78
N ASN A 797 19.66 -21.12 10.57
CA ASN A 797 19.26 -20.26 11.67
C ASN A 797 20.30 -20.27 12.80
N ILE A 798 20.75 -19.07 13.16
CA ILE A 798 21.62 -18.81 14.31
C ILE A 798 20.75 -18.39 15.50
N PHE A 799 19.94 -17.35 15.28
CA PHE A 799 18.97 -16.84 16.22
C PHE A 799 17.62 -16.69 15.52
N GLN A 800 16.54 -17.09 16.16
CA GLN A 800 15.18 -16.87 15.65
C GLN A 800 14.27 -16.51 16.81
N ARG A 801 13.46 -15.46 16.63
CA ARG A 801 12.42 -15.11 17.58
C ARG A 801 11.13 -14.69 16.89
N GLU A 802 10.05 -15.29 17.36
CA GLU A 802 8.69 -14.97 16.92
C GLU A 802 8.10 -13.81 17.75
N ILE A 803 7.22 -13.01 17.15
CA ILE A 803 6.36 -12.09 17.91
C ILE A 803 5.36 -12.84 18.80
N TYR A 804 5.05 -12.34 20.00
CA TYR A 804 4.05 -13.02 20.83
C TYR A 804 2.63 -12.79 20.29
N ASN A 805 1.93 -13.88 19.99
CA ASN A 805 0.54 -13.85 19.52
C ASN A 805 -0.32 -15.06 19.92
N GLU A 806 0.21 -15.97 20.75
CA GLU A 806 -0.46 -17.24 21.09
C GLU A 806 -0.92 -18.06 19.87
N GLY A 807 -0.20 -17.96 18.75
CA GLY A 807 -0.58 -18.64 17.51
C GLY A 807 -1.62 -17.89 16.67
N LYS A 808 -2.16 -16.76 17.14
CA LYS A 808 -3.15 -15.95 16.42
C LYS A 808 -2.51 -15.09 15.34
N THR A 809 -3.18 -15.01 14.20
CA THR A 809 -3.02 -13.95 13.20
C THR A 809 -3.56 -12.62 13.73
N LEU A 810 -3.22 -11.50 13.08
CA LEU A 810 -3.75 -10.18 13.46
C LEU A 810 -5.29 -10.14 13.47
N LEU A 811 -5.95 -10.72 12.47
CA LEU A 811 -7.41 -10.71 12.37
C LEU A 811 -8.11 -11.58 13.41
N GLU A 812 -7.41 -12.55 14.02
CA GLU A 812 -7.95 -13.34 15.12
C GLU A 812 -7.91 -12.60 16.47
N MET A 813 -7.09 -11.56 16.59
CA MET A 813 -7.07 -10.64 17.73
C MET A 813 -8.24 -9.65 17.65
N ASP A 814 -8.69 -9.11 18.78
CA ASP A 814 -9.69 -8.04 18.80
C ASP A 814 -9.06 -6.69 18.43
N PRO A 815 -9.84 -5.71 17.92
CA PRO A 815 -9.28 -4.45 17.42
C PRO A 815 -8.41 -3.71 18.45
N LEU A 816 -8.84 -3.67 19.70
CA LEU A 816 -8.07 -3.06 20.79
C LEU A 816 -6.78 -3.83 21.12
N GLN A 817 -6.78 -5.16 20.99
CA GLN A 817 -5.57 -5.98 21.14
C GLN A 817 -4.58 -5.68 20.01
N ARG A 818 -5.06 -5.47 18.77
CA ARG A 818 -4.21 -5.13 17.61
C ARG A 818 -3.46 -3.83 17.84
N VAL A 819 -4.12 -2.81 18.38
CA VAL A 819 -3.57 -1.48 18.74
C VAL A 819 -2.41 -1.56 19.75
N GLU A 820 -2.21 -2.70 20.41
CA GLU A 820 -1.13 -2.90 21.38
C GLU A 820 0.04 -3.71 20.81
N THR A 821 -0.13 -4.41 19.68
CA THR A 821 0.90 -5.31 19.12
C THR A 821 2.17 -4.61 18.59
N SER A 822 2.16 -3.28 18.47
CA SER A 822 3.24 -2.41 17.95
C SER A 822 3.83 -2.85 16.58
N ARG A 823 3.02 -3.50 15.73
CA ARG A 823 3.48 -4.01 14.42
C ARG A 823 3.39 -3.00 13.29
N TRP A 824 2.69 -1.88 13.49
CA TRP A 824 2.54 -0.80 12.50
C TRP A 824 3.76 0.12 12.48
N PRO A 825 3.95 0.91 11.40
CA PRO A 825 4.96 1.96 11.37
C PRO A 825 4.68 3.01 12.45
N THR A 826 5.72 3.41 13.18
CA THR A 826 5.70 4.39 14.27
C THR A 826 5.95 5.81 13.77
N GLY A 827 6.48 5.98 12.56
CA GLY A 827 6.62 7.29 11.95
C GLY A 827 7.01 7.30 10.48
N PHE A 828 6.59 8.36 9.78
CA PHE A 828 6.94 8.68 8.41
C PHE A 828 7.96 9.82 8.39
N ASP A 829 9.06 9.59 7.68
CA ASP A 829 10.13 10.56 7.49
C ASP A 829 10.34 10.80 5.98
N ALA A 830 10.37 12.06 5.59
CA ALA A 830 10.54 12.48 4.18
C ALA A 830 11.96 12.98 3.88
N ASN A 831 12.84 12.97 4.88
CA ASN A 831 14.20 13.46 4.78
C ASN A 831 15.17 12.30 4.54
N LEU A 832 15.60 12.11 3.29
CA LEU A 832 16.55 11.05 2.95
C LEU A 832 17.94 11.24 3.57
N ASP A 833 18.27 12.43 4.08
CA ASP A 833 19.51 12.67 4.81
C ASP A 833 19.54 11.96 6.18
N ASP A 834 18.39 11.49 6.68
CA ASP A 834 18.28 10.74 7.94
C ASP A 834 18.68 9.26 7.76
N ILE A 835 19.02 8.83 6.54
CA ILE A 835 19.66 7.54 6.28
C ILE A 835 21.06 7.53 6.92
N PRO A 836 21.36 6.57 7.82
CA PRO A 836 22.63 6.59 8.53
C PRO A 836 23.85 6.47 7.62
N THR A 837 24.89 7.25 7.89
CA THR A 837 26.15 7.22 7.11
C THR A 837 26.79 5.84 7.07
N TRP A 838 26.71 5.08 8.16
CA TRP A 838 27.21 3.70 8.20
C TRP A 838 26.49 2.80 7.20
N LEU A 839 25.23 3.06 6.84
CA LEU A 839 24.54 2.30 5.81
C LEU A 839 24.99 2.74 4.42
N ILE A 840 25.06 4.06 4.20
CA ILE A 840 25.48 4.68 2.94
C ILE A 840 26.83 4.11 2.47
N ASP A 841 27.78 3.95 3.39
CA ASP A 841 29.11 3.39 3.11
C ASP A 841 29.09 1.92 2.65
N HIS A 842 27.99 1.20 2.89
CA HIS A 842 27.81 -0.23 2.53
C HIS A 842 26.93 -0.43 1.29
N LEU A 843 26.22 0.60 0.82
CA LEU A 843 25.36 0.50 -0.36
C LEU A 843 26.18 0.68 -1.65
N PRO A 844 25.72 0.15 -2.80
CA PRO A 844 26.37 0.38 -4.10
C PRO A 844 26.50 1.88 -4.42
N ALA A 845 27.71 2.32 -4.78
CA ALA A 845 28.01 3.75 -4.93
C ALA A 845 27.19 4.44 -6.05
N ASP A 846 26.93 3.73 -7.14
CA ASP A 846 26.10 4.17 -8.26
C ASP A 846 24.64 4.39 -7.83
N TYR A 847 24.10 3.45 -7.06
CA TYR A 847 22.76 3.58 -6.47
C TYR A 847 22.69 4.78 -5.52
N THR A 848 23.60 4.87 -4.56
CA THR A 848 23.64 5.95 -3.56
C THR A 848 23.76 7.32 -4.24
N GLN A 849 24.61 7.45 -5.26
CA GLN A 849 24.78 8.71 -5.98
C GLN A 849 23.48 9.17 -6.64
N ALA A 850 22.74 8.27 -7.30
CA ALA A 850 21.48 8.60 -7.97
C ALA A 850 20.37 8.93 -6.96
N LEU A 851 20.30 8.17 -5.86
CA LEU A 851 19.34 8.37 -4.78
C LEU A 851 19.52 9.73 -4.09
N MET A 852 20.76 10.10 -3.75
CA MET A 852 21.07 11.35 -3.06
C MET A 852 20.85 12.60 -3.93
N GLN A 853 20.67 12.43 -5.25
CA GLN A 853 20.25 13.50 -6.16
C GLN A 853 18.73 13.64 -6.26
N GLY A 854 17.98 12.81 -5.54
CA GLY A 854 16.53 12.84 -5.39
C GLY A 854 15.78 11.93 -6.38
N PRO A 855 14.49 11.64 -6.09
CA PRO A 855 13.69 10.69 -6.87
C PRO A 855 13.63 10.93 -8.39
N PRO A 856 13.53 12.17 -8.92
CA PRO A 856 13.53 12.39 -10.36
C PRO A 856 14.82 11.92 -11.04
N THR A 857 15.97 12.12 -10.38
CA THR A 857 17.28 11.74 -10.90
C THR A 857 17.48 10.23 -10.83
N TYR A 858 17.04 9.61 -9.72
CA TYR A 858 16.98 8.16 -9.58
C TYR A 858 16.16 7.51 -10.72
N LEU A 859 14.93 7.96 -10.93
CA LEU A 859 14.06 7.44 -12.01
C LEU A 859 14.65 7.68 -13.40
N ALA A 860 15.33 8.80 -13.65
CA ALA A 860 16.01 9.02 -14.93
C ALA A 860 17.11 7.97 -15.18
N SER A 861 17.93 7.66 -14.16
CA SER A 861 18.95 6.62 -14.27
C SER A 861 18.33 5.23 -14.51
N ARG A 862 17.18 4.93 -13.90
CA ARG A 862 16.43 3.69 -14.15
C ARG A 862 15.90 3.62 -15.59
N ALA A 863 15.36 4.73 -16.09
CA ALA A 863 14.86 4.83 -17.46
C ALA A 863 15.96 4.59 -18.49
N ASP A 864 17.18 5.09 -18.27
CA ASP A 864 18.32 4.89 -19.18
C ASP A 864 18.69 3.40 -19.31
N VAL A 865 18.65 2.65 -18.20
CA VAL A 865 18.90 1.19 -18.19
C VAL A 865 17.85 0.45 -19.02
N LEU A 866 16.56 0.70 -18.77
CA LEU A 866 15.49 0.03 -19.51
C LEU A 866 15.50 0.40 -21.00
N TYR A 867 15.88 1.63 -21.31
CA TYR A 867 16.05 2.10 -22.67
C TYR A 867 17.14 1.34 -23.44
N GLU A 868 18.30 1.13 -22.82
CA GLU A 868 19.39 0.37 -23.44
C GLU A 868 18.94 -1.05 -23.77
N GLU A 869 18.28 -1.73 -22.83
CA GLU A 869 17.72 -3.07 -23.01
C GLU A 869 16.63 -3.11 -24.08
N LEU A 870 15.71 -2.14 -24.08
CA LEU A 870 14.66 -2.04 -25.09
C LEU A 870 15.26 -1.85 -26.49
N ASN A 871 16.26 -0.98 -26.62
CA ASN A 871 16.96 -0.75 -27.88
C ASN A 871 17.71 -2.01 -28.36
N LEU A 872 18.29 -2.80 -27.45
CA LEU A 872 18.90 -4.09 -27.80
C LEU A 872 17.86 -5.09 -28.30
N LEU A 873 16.70 -5.19 -27.64
CA LEU A 873 15.62 -6.09 -28.06
C LEU A 873 15.06 -5.72 -29.45
N LEU A 874 14.90 -4.43 -29.73
CA LEU A 874 14.42 -3.94 -31.03
C LEU A 874 15.42 -4.19 -32.16
N ASN A 875 16.72 -4.03 -31.91
CA ASN A 875 17.76 -4.15 -32.94
C ASN A 875 18.31 -5.57 -33.14
N ASN A 876 18.10 -6.49 -32.20
CA ASN A 876 18.48 -7.89 -32.35
C ASN A 876 17.54 -8.56 -33.36
N GLY A 877 18.00 -8.72 -34.62
CA GLY A 877 17.26 -9.25 -35.79
C GLY A 877 16.80 -10.72 -35.73
N ALA A 878 16.44 -11.22 -34.54
CA ALA A 878 15.76 -12.48 -34.33
C ALA A 878 14.26 -12.37 -34.59
N VAL A 879 13.64 -13.49 -35.01
CA VAL A 879 12.18 -13.67 -35.09
C VAL A 879 11.55 -13.33 -33.73
N MET A 880 10.40 -12.62 -33.75
CA MET A 880 9.67 -12.26 -32.54
C MET A 880 9.01 -13.51 -31.94
N ASP A 881 9.66 -14.13 -30.95
CA ASP A 881 9.06 -15.17 -30.12
C ASP A 881 8.31 -14.56 -28.92
N GLN A 882 7.56 -15.40 -28.20
CA GLN A 882 6.75 -14.95 -27.06
C GLN A 882 7.57 -14.26 -25.98
N ASN A 883 8.74 -14.81 -25.63
CA ASN A 883 9.55 -14.28 -24.53
C ASN A 883 10.12 -12.91 -24.89
N LYS A 884 10.55 -12.73 -26.14
CA LYS A 884 10.99 -11.44 -26.66
C LYS A 884 9.86 -10.40 -26.64
N VAL A 885 8.65 -10.75 -27.07
CA VAL A 885 7.48 -9.85 -27.03
C VAL A 885 7.11 -9.50 -25.59
N ASP A 886 7.04 -10.50 -24.70
CA ASP A 886 6.71 -10.28 -23.29
C ASP A 886 7.70 -9.32 -22.64
N ARG A 887 9.01 -9.51 -22.85
CA ARG A 887 10.06 -8.61 -22.34
C ARG A 887 9.96 -7.22 -22.93
N LEU A 888 9.76 -7.12 -24.24
CA LEU A 888 9.68 -5.83 -24.94
C LEU A 888 8.51 -4.99 -24.43
N ILE A 889 7.32 -5.57 -24.31
CA ILE A 889 6.13 -4.88 -23.79
C ILE A 889 6.31 -4.57 -22.31
N SER A 890 6.80 -5.51 -21.51
CA SER A 890 7.05 -5.28 -20.07
C SER A 890 8.04 -4.13 -19.84
N PHE A 891 9.14 -4.06 -20.60
CA PHE A 891 10.10 -2.95 -20.49
C PHE A 891 9.50 -1.63 -20.96
N THR A 892 8.67 -1.66 -22.00
CA THR A 892 7.98 -0.47 -22.53
C THR A 892 7.02 0.12 -21.48
N GLU A 893 6.17 -0.70 -20.87
CA GLU A 893 5.22 -0.24 -19.86
C GLU A 893 5.91 0.18 -18.55
N ARG A 894 6.96 -0.55 -18.12
CA ARG A 894 7.80 -0.13 -16.98
C ARG A 894 8.47 1.22 -17.23
N LEU A 895 8.97 1.44 -18.45
CA LEU A 895 9.59 2.71 -18.83
C LEU A 895 8.57 3.86 -18.81
N PHE A 896 7.31 3.62 -19.22
CA PHE A 896 6.24 4.60 -19.08
C PHE A 896 5.99 4.96 -17.61
N LEU A 897 5.89 3.96 -16.72
CA LEU A 897 5.68 4.18 -15.28
C LEU A 897 6.82 4.95 -14.60
N ILE A 898 8.04 4.87 -15.11
CA ILE A 898 9.22 5.59 -14.57
C ILE A 898 9.33 7.01 -15.15
N THR A 899 9.05 7.17 -16.44
CA THR A 899 9.19 8.46 -17.15
C THR A 899 8.00 9.38 -16.91
N VAL A 900 6.83 8.81 -16.66
CA VAL A 900 5.58 9.50 -16.30
C VAL A 900 5.08 8.92 -14.97
N PRO A 901 5.83 9.12 -13.86
CA PRO A 901 5.51 8.47 -12.61
C PRO A 901 4.23 9.02 -12.00
N ARG A 902 3.46 8.12 -11.37
CA ARG A 902 2.33 8.50 -10.53
C ARG A 902 2.84 9.30 -9.32
N GLY A 903 1.96 10.14 -8.76
CA GLY A 903 2.29 10.88 -7.54
C GLY A 903 2.69 9.97 -6.37
N THR A 904 2.08 8.78 -6.28
CA THR A 904 2.40 7.74 -5.30
C THR A 904 3.80 7.16 -5.51
N THR A 905 4.20 6.83 -6.74
CA THR A 905 5.57 6.40 -7.07
C THR A 905 6.61 7.40 -6.59
N MET A 906 6.39 8.69 -6.86
CA MET A 906 7.28 9.76 -6.38
C MET A 906 7.29 9.86 -4.85
N GLY A 907 6.13 9.71 -4.21
CA GLY A 907 6.01 9.70 -2.74
C GLY A 907 6.80 8.56 -2.10
N TRP A 908 6.59 7.34 -2.59
CA TRP A 908 7.25 6.12 -2.07
C TRP A 908 8.77 6.13 -2.18
N LEU A 909 9.33 6.78 -3.21
CA LEU A 909 10.77 6.98 -3.34
C LEU A 909 11.34 8.05 -2.39
N SER A 910 10.48 8.87 -1.78
CA SER A 910 10.86 9.99 -0.92
C SER A 910 10.53 9.78 0.56
N ILE A 911 10.04 8.60 0.93
CA ILE A 911 9.57 8.32 2.29
C ILE A 911 10.36 7.17 2.90
N LEU A 912 10.62 7.31 4.19
CA LEU A 912 11.18 6.35 5.12
C LEU A 912 10.10 6.00 6.18
N LEU A 913 9.76 4.73 6.27
CA LEU A 913 8.79 4.17 7.22
C LEU A 913 9.53 3.58 8.41
N ASN A 914 9.41 4.21 9.56
CA ASN A 914 10.05 3.76 10.79
C ASN A 914 9.14 2.76 11.51
N TYR A 915 9.73 1.66 11.96
CA TYR A 915 9.12 0.63 12.79
C TYR A 915 9.95 0.47 14.07
N GLY A 916 9.28 0.21 15.18
CA GLY A 916 9.93 -0.13 16.44
C GLY A 916 9.01 -0.93 17.33
N HIS A 917 9.48 -2.06 17.84
CA HIS A 917 8.72 -2.90 18.77
C HIS A 917 9.62 -3.89 19.51
N SER A 918 9.02 -4.63 20.45
CA SER A 918 9.64 -5.82 21.03
C SER A 918 9.17 -7.11 20.35
N VAL A 919 9.96 -8.17 20.46
CA VAL A 919 9.52 -9.54 20.14
C VAL A 919 9.82 -10.47 21.31
N SER A 920 8.80 -11.21 21.73
CA SER A 920 8.86 -11.98 22.97
C SER A 920 8.27 -13.40 22.89
N GLY A 921 7.86 -13.85 21.69
CA GLY A 921 7.36 -15.20 21.43
C GLY A 921 8.45 -16.26 21.44
N ILE A 922 8.18 -17.38 20.74
CA ILE A 922 9.04 -18.57 20.75
C ILE A 922 10.46 -18.22 20.29
N LEU A 923 11.44 -18.54 21.14
CA LEU A 923 12.86 -18.43 20.85
C LEU A 923 13.38 -19.78 20.32
N LYS A 924 14.12 -19.73 19.22
CA LYS A 924 14.94 -20.85 18.73
C LYS A 924 16.36 -20.35 18.53
N SER A 925 17.33 -21.04 19.09
CA SER A 925 18.75 -20.77 18.86
C SER A 925 19.51 -22.08 18.70
N SER A 926 20.56 -22.08 17.87
CA SER A 926 21.47 -23.22 17.79
C SER A 926 22.55 -23.02 18.85
N GLU A 927 22.52 -23.77 19.94
CA GLU A 927 23.59 -23.68 20.96
C GLU A 927 24.87 -24.41 20.52
N SER A 928 24.76 -25.47 19.72
CA SER A 928 25.87 -26.13 19.05
C SER A 928 26.03 -25.54 17.64
N ASP A 929 27.18 -24.97 17.30
CA ASP A 929 27.49 -24.27 16.03
C ASP A 929 26.86 -22.87 15.89
N ASN A 930 27.14 -21.98 16.85
CA ASN A 930 26.80 -20.56 16.74
C ASN A 930 28.05 -19.70 16.53
N PRO A 931 28.29 -19.16 15.32
CA PRO A 931 29.52 -18.42 15.03
C PRO A 931 29.63 -17.11 15.83
N ILE A 932 28.52 -16.55 16.31
CA ILE A 932 28.52 -15.37 17.17
C ILE A 932 28.97 -15.75 18.59
N TYR A 933 28.51 -16.89 19.11
CA TYR A 933 29.00 -17.39 20.40
C TYR A 933 30.49 -17.75 20.32
N ASP A 934 30.91 -18.40 19.23
CA ASP A 934 32.31 -18.74 19.00
C ASP A 934 33.19 -17.48 18.93
N LEU A 935 32.72 -16.42 18.28
CA LEU A 935 33.41 -15.13 18.25
C LEU A 935 33.55 -14.54 19.67
N ILE A 936 32.45 -14.48 20.43
CA ILE A 936 32.45 -13.93 21.79
C ILE A 936 33.37 -14.76 22.70
N GLU A 937 33.34 -16.08 22.58
CA GLU A 937 34.20 -16.99 23.33
C GLU A 937 35.67 -16.83 22.92
N ARG A 938 35.97 -16.70 21.62
CA ARG A 938 37.34 -16.50 21.10
C ARG A 938 37.94 -15.16 21.53
N GLU A 939 37.19 -14.08 21.38
CA GLU A 939 37.71 -12.72 21.58
C GLU A 939 37.63 -12.26 23.03
N LEU A 940 36.59 -12.67 23.76
CA LEU A 940 36.32 -12.20 25.13
C LEU A 940 36.53 -13.27 26.21
N ASN A 941 36.75 -14.53 25.80
CA ASN A 941 36.83 -15.68 26.69
C ASN A 941 35.59 -15.81 27.59
N LEU A 942 34.43 -15.57 27.00
CA LEU A 942 33.13 -15.50 27.67
C LEU A 942 32.14 -16.48 27.03
N LYS A 943 31.48 -17.29 27.85
CA LYS A 943 30.31 -18.07 27.42
C LYS A 943 29.03 -17.28 27.64
N VAL A 944 28.20 -17.26 26.61
CA VAL A 944 26.91 -16.58 26.61
C VAL A 944 25.81 -17.48 26.05
N SER A 945 24.57 -17.19 26.43
CA SER A 945 23.37 -17.72 25.79
C SER A 945 22.34 -16.61 25.60
N CYS A 946 21.52 -16.68 24.55
CA CYS A 946 20.38 -15.80 24.36
C CYS A 946 19.09 -16.35 24.99
N GLU A 947 19.14 -17.52 25.65
CA GLU A 947 18.02 -18.00 26.44
C GLU A 947 17.76 -17.04 27.61
N PRO A 948 16.52 -16.54 27.77
CA PRO A 948 16.24 -15.61 28.84
C PRO A 948 16.20 -16.35 30.18
N GLU A 949 16.86 -15.77 31.19
CA GLU A 949 16.80 -16.27 32.57
C GLU A 949 15.37 -16.21 33.13
N GLU A 950 14.62 -15.19 32.72
CA GLU A 950 13.22 -14.97 33.06
C GLU A 950 12.31 -15.27 31.87
N LYS A 951 11.35 -16.17 32.07
CA LYS A 951 10.41 -16.61 31.02
C LYS A 951 9.16 -15.74 30.96
N ASP A 952 8.90 -14.98 32.02
CA ASP A 952 7.83 -13.98 32.04
C ASP A 952 8.20 -12.81 31.10
N ARG A 953 7.49 -12.72 29.98
CA ARG A 953 7.63 -11.65 28.98
C ARG A 953 7.38 -10.25 29.55
N THR A 954 6.88 -10.12 30.77
CA THR A 954 6.64 -8.84 31.44
C THR A 954 7.81 -8.33 32.27
N LYS A 955 8.95 -9.00 32.19
CA LYS A 955 10.16 -8.65 32.95
C LYS A 955 11.26 -8.12 32.05
N ALA A 956 12.20 -7.37 32.64
CA ALA A 956 13.40 -6.91 31.96
C ALA A 956 14.19 -8.10 31.38
N ASN A 957 14.89 -7.86 30.27
CA ASN A 957 15.70 -8.86 29.55
C ASN A 957 14.91 -10.02 28.92
N SER A 958 13.58 -10.07 29.09
CA SER A 958 12.77 -11.16 28.53
C SER A 958 12.50 -10.97 27.03
N ARG A 959 12.57 -9.75 26.49
CA ARG A 959 12.22 -9.42 25.10
C ARG A 959 13.43 -9.02 24.26
N TRP A 960 13.37 -9.21 22.95
CA TRP A 960 14.28 -8.50 22.03
C TRP A 960 13.64 -7.18 21.63
N VAL A 961 14.45 -6.17 21.35
CA VAL A 961 13.98 -4.89 20.79
C VAL A 961 14.48 -4.81 19.36
N VAL A 962 13.58 -4.46 18.44
CA VAL A 962 13.94 -4.22 17.04
C VAL A 962 13.43 -2.84 16.64
N LYS A 963 14.31 -2.07 16.01
CA LYS A 963 13.93 -0.84 15.29
C LYS A 963 14.47 -0.94 13.88
N TYR A 964 13.64 -0.59 12.91
CA TYR A 964 14.05 -0.64 11.52
C TYR A 964 13.25 0.33 10.69
N THR A 965 13.81 0.68 9.56
CA THR A 965 13.22 1.57 8.58
C THR A 965 13.08 0.80 7.28
N LYS A 966 11.91 0.92 6.64
CA LYS A 966 11.64 0.49 5.26
C LYS A 966 11.38 1.73 4.44
N GLY A 967 12.05 1.93 3.31
CA GLY A 967 11.82 3.14 2.54
C GLY A 967 12.46 3.09 1.16
N ILE A 968 12.27 4.15 0.38
CA ILE A 968 12.75 4.23 -1.00
C ILE A 968 12.23 3.01 -1.78
N MET A 969 10.90 2.88 -1.84
CA MET A 969 10.30 1.75 -2.56
C MET A 969 10.38 2.01 -4.05
N ASP A 970 11.21 1.22 -4.72
CA ASP A 970 11.35 1.26 -6.17
C ASP A 970 10.25 0.41 -6.79
N THR A 971 9.25 1.08 -7.37
CA THR A 971 8.11 0.41 -8.00
C THR A 971 8.46 -0.30 -9.31
N ASP A 972 9.59 0.03 -9.95
CA ASP A 972 10.06 -0.68 -11.13
C ASP A 972 10.78 -1.98 -10.75
N ALA A 973 11.70 -1.89 -9.78
CA ALA A 973 12.48 -3.03 -9.31
C ALA A 973 11.70 -3.93 -8.35
N ILE A 974 10.60 -3.43 -7.76
CA ILE A 974 9.80 -4.11 -6.74
C ILE A 974 10.67 -4.34 -5.47
N THR A 975 11.51 -3.35 -5.13
CA THR A 975 12.46 -3.41 -4.01
C THR A 975 12.25 -2.28 -3.01
N ASP A 976 12.61 -2.51 -1.76
CA ASP A 976 12.70 -1.47 -0.73
C ASP A 976 14.06 -1.49 -0.03
N LEU A 977 14.53 -0.32 0.41
CA LEU A 977 15.67 -0.23 1.31
C LEU A 977 15.21 -0.57 2.73
N VAL A 978 15.90 -1.52 3.37
CA VAL A 978 15.64 -1.95 4.74
C VAL A 978 16.89 -1.79 5.57
N TYR A 979 16.80 -1.11 6.72
CA TYR A 979 17.92 -0.99 7.66
C TYR A 979 17.45 -0.84 9.10
N GLY A 980 18.29 -1.18 10.06
CA GLY A 980 17.90 -1.08 11.45
C GLY A 980 18.89 -1.64 12.46
N GLU A 981 18.41 -1.76 13.69
CA GLU A 981 19.13 -2.27 14.84
C GLU A 981 18.28 -3.32 15.57
N LEU A 982 18.88 -4.49 15.84
CA LEU A 982 18.29 -5.56 16.63
C LEU A 982 19.08 -5.72 17.93
N TYR A 983 18.38 -5.68 19.07
CA TYR A 983 18.95 -5.78 20.41
C TYR A 983 18.51 -7.09 21.08
N ILE A 984 19.47 -7.96 21.36
CA ILE A 984 19.28 -9.29 21.94
C ILE A 984 19.95 -9.32 23.32
N PRO A 985 19.22 -9.52 24.43
CA PRO A 985 19.82 -9.70 25.73
C PRO A 985 20.57 -11.04 25.79
N LEU A 986 21.75 -11.06 26.41
CA LEU A 986 22.59 -12.23 26.56
C LEU A 986 22.80 -12.55 28.05
N GLN A 987 22.57 -13.81 28.41
CA GLN A 987 22.93 -14.37 29.70
C GLN A 987 24.40 -14.82 29.68
N VAL A 988 25.15 -14.48 30.71
CA VAL A 988 26.53 -14.92 30.91
C VAL A 988 26.53 -16.20 31.73
N ILE A 989 27.29 -17.20 31.26
CA ILE A 989 27.44 -18.50 31.91
C ILE A 989 28.83 -18.57 32.57
N PRO A 990 28.93 -18.44 33.91
CA PRO A 990 30.21 -18.51 34.60
C PRO A 990 30.80 -19.93 34.49
N ASP A 991 32.04 -20.03 34.00
CA ASP A 991 32.77 -21.30 33.91
C ASP A 991 34.20 -21.25 34.45
N GLY A 992 34.51 -20.21 35.25
CA GLY A 992 35.79 -20.02 35.93
C GLY A 992 36.91 -19.45 35.05
N ARG A 993 36.62 -19.10 33.80
CA ARG A 993 37.57 -18.41 32.91
C ARG A 993 37.65 -16.93 33.22
N LYS A 994 38.82 -16.34 32.91
CA LYS A 994 39.01 -14.90 32.98
C LYS A 994 38.44 -14.24 31.75
N PHE A 995 37.54 -13.29 31.95
CA PHE A 995 37.11 -12.37 30.92
C PHE A 995 38.31 -11.52 30.46
N ASN A 996 38.40 -11.25 29.17
CA ASN A 996 39.38 -10.33 28.59
C ASN A 996 38.65 -9.43 27.59
N ILE A 997 38.93 -8.14 27.61
CA ILE A 997 38.40 -7.22 26.60
C ILE A 997 39.45 -6.21 26.20
N LYS A 998 39.44 -5.88 24.91
CA LYS A 998 40.34 -4.92 24.29
C LYS A 998 39.54 -3.81 23.64
N LYS A 999 39.89 -2.56 23.96
CA LYS A 999 39.36 -1.36 23.29
C LYS A 999 40.49 -0.65 22.56
N LYS A 1000 40.25 -0.28 21.31
CA LYS A 1000 41.23 0.29 20.39
C LYS A 1000 40.78 1.66 19.92
N TRP A 1001 41.72 2.61 19.86
CA TRP A 1001 41.56 3.90 19.19
C TRP A 1001 42.71 4.13 18.23
N VAL A 1002 42.41 4.65 17.04
CA VAL A 1002 43.39 4.83 15.96
C VAL A 1002 43.61 6.32 15.70
N PHE A 1003 44.87 6.70 15.56
CA PHE A 1003 45.32 8.08 15.36
C PHE A 1003 46.28 8.19 14.17
N ALA A 1004 46.47 9.41 13.68
CA ALA A 1004 47.43 9.72 12.63
C ALA A 1004 48.87 9.40 13.07
N PRO A 1005 49.78 9.06 12.14
CA PRO A 1005 51.07 8.43 12.46
C PRO A 1005 51.99 9.35 13.28
N GLY A 1006 51.88 10.68 13.08
CA GLY A 1006 52.66 11.68 13.83
C GLY A 1006 52.17 11.92 15.27
N MET A 1007 51.07 11.30 15.70
CA MET A 1007 50.47 11.56 17.00
C MET A 1007 50.98 10.65 18.13
N LYS A 1008 51.91 9.73 17.86
CA LYS A 1008 52.36 8.72 18.83
C LYS A 1008 52.74 9.30 20.20
N ASP A 1009 53.64 10.27 20.22
CA ASP A 1009 54.14 10.87 21.46
C ASP A 1009 53.06 11.75 22.15
N LEU A 1010 52.19 12.39 21.36
CA LEU A 1010 51.07 13.19 21.86
C LEU A 1010 50.03 12.31 22.56
N VAL A 1011 49.63 11.22 21.92
CA VAL A 1011 48.69 10.23 22.48
C VAL A 1011 49.30 9.64 23.75
N ALA A 1012 50.53 9.13 23.70
CA ALA A 1012 51.19 8.56 24.86
C ALA A 1012 51.35 9.55 26.02
N GLY A 1013 51.70 10.81 25.73
CA GLY A 1013 51.82 11.86 26.76
C GLY A 1013 50.50 12.20 27.45
N TYR A 1014 49.37 12.05 26.76
CA TYR A 1014 48.03 12.26 27.32
C TYR A 1014 47.49 11.02 28.03
N THR A 1015 47.75 9.82 27.50
CA THR A 1015 47.06 8.59 27.92
C THR A 1015 47.87 7.65 28.79
N CYS A 1016 49.21 7.73 28.76
CA CYS A 1016 50.10 6.76 29.41
C CYS A 1016 50.77 7.30 30.69
N ASP A 1017 50.16 8.28 31.38
CA ASP A 1017 50.57 8.75 32.71
C ASP A 1017 49.59 8.26 33.79
N PHE A 1018 49.95 7.21 34.52
CA PHE A 1018 49.11 6.65 35.59
C PHE A 1018 48.79 7.67 36.70
N SER A 1019 49.70 8.63 36.94
CA SER A 1019 49.55 9.67 37.96
C SER A 1019 48.68 10.85 37.52
N LYS A 1020 48.22 10.84 36.27
CA LYS A 1020 47.30 11.83 35.69
C LYS A 1020 46.27 11.12 34.81
N PRO A 1021 45.34 10.34 35.41
CA PRO A 1021 44.25 9.75 34.66
C PRO A 1021 43.49 10.84 33.91
N PHE A 1022 43.35 10.67 32.61
CA PHE A 1022 42.76 11.67 31.71
C PHE A 1022 41.25 11.55 31.58
N TRP A 1023 40.68 10.44 32.05
CA TRP A 1023 39.29 10.06 31.81
C TRP A 1023 38.38 10.22 33.03
N ASP A 1024 38.92 10.38 34.24
CA ASP A 1024 38.16 10.70 35.46
C ASP A 1024 39.07 11.25 36.57
N THR A 1025 38.47 11.73 37.66
CA THR A 1025 39.15 12.31 38.81
C THR A 1025 39.43 11.26 39.87
N PHE A 1026 40.70 10.85 39.99
CA PHE A 1026 41.16 9.94 41.02
C PHE A 1026 41.83 10.66 42.19
N ILE A 1027 41.74 10.07 43.38
CA ILE A 1027 42.63 10.39 44.50
C ILE A 1027 43.91 9.58 44.32
N ILE A 1028 45.05 10.25 44.23
CA ILE A 1028 46.33 9.64 43.85
C ILE A 1028 47.30 9.68 45.03
N GLU A 1029 47.81 8.50 45.41
CA GLU A 1029 48.74 8.30 46.52
C GLU A 1029 49.89 7.39 46.07
N GLY A 1030 50.91 8.01 45.45
CA GLY A 1030 52.10 7.29 44.97
C GLY A 1030 51.79 6.33 43.82
N LYS A 1031 51.93 5.03 44.05
CA LYS A 1031 51.63 3.98 43.06
C LYS A 1031 50.17 3.53 43.07
N VAL A 1032 49.35 4.11 43.94
CA VAL A 1032 47.95 3.75 44.10
C VAL A 1032 47.09 4.93 43.71
N ARG A 1033 45.99 4.68 43.01
CA ARG A 1033 44.93 5.66 42.81
C ARG A 1033 43.58 5.06 43.16
N SER A 1034 42.64 5.86 43.64
CA SER A 1034 41.31 5.38 44.02
C SER A 1034 40.21 6.31 43.58
N ILE A 1035 39.06 5.73 43.28
CA ILE A 1035 37.83 6.43 42.92
C ILE A 1035 36.66 5.78 43.64
N THR A 1036 35.70 6.60 44.11
CA THR A 1036 34.43 6.12 44.64
C THR A 1036 33.36 6.42 43.62
N LEU A 1037 32.77 5.36 43.05
CA LEU A 1037 31.71 5.47 42.06
C LEU A 1037 30.40 5.95 42.71
N PRO A 1038 29.45 6.50 41.94
CA PRO A 1038 28.13 6.89 42.44
C PRO A 1038 27.37 5.75 43.14
N SER A 1039 27.66 4.49 42.78
CA SER A 1039 27.12 3.29 43.44
C SER A 1039 27.67 3.05 44.86
N GLY A 1040 28.64 3.85 45.31
CA GLY A 1040 29.35 3.67 46.57
C GLY A 1040 30.51 2.67 46.51
N ILE A 1041 30.72 2.01 45.37
CA ILE A 1041 31.85 1.11 45.14
C ILE A 1041 33.15 1.93 45.12
N LYS A 1042 34.12 1.57 45.96
CA LYS A 1042 35.45 2.17 45.97
C LYS A 1042 36.42 1.27 45.21
N ILE A 1043 36.87 1.73 44.05
CA ILE A 1043 37.88 1.05 43.24
C ILE A 1043 39.26 1.57 43.65
N ILE A 1044 40.20 0.65 43.86
CA ILE A 1044 41.60 0.94 44.19
C ILE A 1044 42.47 0.31 43.12
N GLU A 1045 43.17 1.14 42.35
CA GLU A 1045 44.08 0.71 41.29
C GLU A 1045 45.52 0.85 41.76
N THR A 1046 46.33 -0.18 41.56
CA THR A 1046 47.76 -0.21 41.92
C THR A 1046 48.61 -0.42 40.68
N LEU A 1047 49.52 0.52 40.42
CA LEU A 1047 50.45 0.48 39.29
C LEU A 1047 51.37 -0.74 39.37
N ALA A 1048 51.36 -1.56 38.33
CA ALA A 1048 52.23 -2.73 38.19
C ALA A 1048 53.49 -2.38 37.39
N GLU A 1049 53.34 -1.96 36.14
CA GLU A 1049 54.44 -1.58 35.24
C GLU A 1049 54.15 -0.24 34.55
N HIS A 1050 55.21 0.51 34.20
CA HIS A 1050 55.09 1.82 33.53
C HIS A 1050 56.31 2.08 32.64
N ASP A 1051 56.07 2.48 31.40
CA ASP A 1051 57.05 3.05 30.49
C ASP A 1051 56.47 4.28 29.74
N THR A 1052 57.25 4.85 28.82
CA THR A 1052 56.84 6.08 28.09
C THR A 1052 55.59 5.89 27.22
N TYR A 1053 55.30 4.67 26.78
CA TYR A 1053 54.23 4.37 25.83
C TYR A 1053 53.17 3.42 26.39
N SER A 1054 53.27 3.00 27.66
CA SER A 1054 52.35 2.05 28.26
C SER A 1054 52.41 2.06 29.78
N TYR A 1055 51.32 1.63 30.41
CA TYR A 1055 51.32 1.20 31.81
C TYR A 1055 50.34 0.05 32.01
N SER A 1056 50.58 -0.74 33.06
CA SER A 1056 49.67 -1.79 33.53
C SER A 1056 49.41 -1.64 35.03
N TYR A 1057 48.24 -2.05 35.48
CA TYR A 1057 47.80 -1.92 36.87
C TYR A 1057 46.88 -3.08 37.27
N THR A 1058 46.82 -3.36 38.56
CA THR A 1058 45.80 -4.24 39.16
C THR A 1058 44.73 -3.39 39.83
N ALA A 1059 43.52 -3.91 40.01
CA ALA A 1059 42.45 -3.20 40.70
C ALA A 1059 41.67 -4.12 41.64
N ASP A 1060 41.21 -3.56 42.76
CA ASP A 1060 40.35 -4.22 43.73
C ASP A 1060 39.17 -3.30 44.10
N GLY A 1061 38.10 -3.86 44.65
CA GLY A 1061 36.98 -3.09 45.20
C GLY A 1061 35.58 -3.55 44.81
N VAL A 1062 35.46 -4.44 43.82
CA VAL A 1062 34.17 -5.03 43.39
C VAL A 1062 34.04 -6.44 43.94
N THR A 1063 32.98 -6.70 44.70
CA THR A 1063 32.71 -8.03 45.29
C THR A 1063 32.55 -9.10 44.21
N GLY A 1064 33.22 -10.23 44.38
CA GLY A 1064 33.15 -11.37 43.46
C GLY A 1064 33.97 -11.22 42.18
N ILE A 1065 34.85 -10.21 42.10
CA ILE A 1065 35.84 -10.04 41.03
C ILE A 1065 37.22 -10.36 41.56
N ASP A 1066 38.00 -11.13 40.79
CA ASP A 1066 39.38 -11.47 41.14
C ASP A 1066 40.38 -11.20 40.01
N GLY A 1067 41.65 -11.09 40.38
CA GLY A 1067 42.77 -11.07 39.44
C GLY A 1067 42.64 -10.02 38.34
N TYR A 1068 42.04 -8.86 38.64
CA TYR A 1068 41.85 -7.77 37.68
C TYR A 1068 43.18 -7.19 37.26
N THR A 1069 43.33 -7.01 35.96
CA THR A 1069 44.45 -6.32 35.32
C THR A 1069 43.91 -5.36 34.27
N GLY A 1070 44.46 -4.14 34.24
CA GLY A 1070 44.20 -3.14 33.21
C GLY A 1070 45.52 -2.65 32.62
N SER A 1071 45.54 -2.30 31.34
CA SER A 1071 46.71 -1.68 30.73
C SER A 1071 46.36 -0.75 29.58
N PHE A 1072 47.14 0.33 29.45
CA PHE A 1072 47.13 1.19 28.27
C PHE A 1072 48.45 1.02 27.53
N LYS A 1073 48.40 0.95 26.20
CA LYS A 1073 49.59 0.80 25.36
C LYS A 1073 49.41 1.55 24.04
N VAL A 1074 50.37 2.41 23.71
CA VAL A 1074 50.48 3.08 22.42
C VAL A 1074 51.49 2.35 21.55
N SER A 1075 51.08 1.92 20.36
CA SER A 1075 51.95 1.23 19.41
C SER A 1075 51.78 1.75 17.98
N VAL A 1076 52.80 1.57 17.14
CA VAL A 1076 52.74 1.90 15.72
C VAL A 1076 52.30 0.64 14.97
N MET A 1077 51.20 0.74 14.23
CA MET A 1077 50.62 -0.40 13.49
C MET A 1077 51.28 -0.55 12.12
N ASP A 1078 51.42 0.55 11.38
CA ASP A 1078 52.04 0.66 10.07
C ASP A 1078 52.57 2.10 9.86
N ASP A 1079 53.17 2.39 8.69
CA ASP A 1079 53.73 3.71 8.35
C ASP A 1079 52.71 4.86 8.44
N ASN A 1080 51.41 4.54 8.54
CA ASN A 1080 50.32 5.50 8.48
C ASN A 1080 49.42 5.55 9.72
N ARG A 1081 49.60 4.70 10.74
CA ARG A 1081 48.66 4.61 11.88
C ARG A 1081 49.31 4.31 13.23
N VAL A 1082 48.85 5.04 14.26
CA VAL A 1082 49.14 4.78 15.69
C VAL A 1082 47.90 4.20 16.35
N GLU A 1083 48.07 3.16 17.15
CA GLU A 1083 47.01 2.54 17.96
C GLU A 1083 47.23 2.83 19.44
N LEU A 1084 46.18 3.29 20.13
CA LEU A 1084 46.04 3.20 21.58
C LEU A 1084 45.19 1.97 21.89
N LEU A 1085 45.77 1.02 22.61
CA LEU A 1085 45.12 -0.19 23.08
C LEU A 1085 44.91 -0.12 24.58
N LEU A 1086 43.67 -0.32 25.01
CA LEU A 1086 43.28 -0.59 26.39
C LEU A 1086 42.90 -2.05 26.51
N GLU A 1087 43.55 -2.78 27.41
CA GLU A 1087 43.23 -4.18 27.71
C GLU A 1087 42.83 -4.32 29.17
N VAL A 1088 41.70 -4.99 29.41
CA VAL A 1088 41.16 -5.28 30.74
C VAL A 1088 40.90 -6.78 30.85
N SER A 1089 41.33 -7.41 31.94
CA SER A 1089 41.03 -8.82 32.21
C SER A 1089 40.79 -9.08 33.68
N PHE A 1090 39.79 -9.91 34.01
CA PHE A 1090 39.43 -10.28 35.38
C PHE A 1090 38.69 -11.62 35.44
N GLY A 1091 38.77 -12.32 36.57
CA GLY A 1091 37.89 -13.43 36.91
C GLY A 1091 36.65 -12.95 37.66
N PHE A 1092 35.58 -13.74 37.62
CA PHE A 1092 34.32 -13.41 38.28
C PHE A 1092 33.66 -14.67 38.86
N GLU A 1093 33.10 -14.56 40.05
CA GLU A 1093 32.49 -15.68 40.77
C GLU A 1093 31.11 -16.06 40.23
N ASN A 1094 30.34 -15.06 39.79
CA ASN A 1094 28.97 -15.23 39.33
C ASN A 1094 28.56 -14.12 38.34
N THR A 1095 27.40 -14.31 37.72
CA THR A 1095 26.85 -13.42 36.71
C THR A 1095 26.59 -12.00 37.23
N ALA A 1096 26.19 -11.83 38.49
CA ALA A 1096 25.94 -10.50 39.08
C ALA A 1096 27.24 -9.69 39.26
N ALA A 1097 28.31 -10.34 39.73
CA ALA A 1097 29.63 -9.72 39.83
C ALA A 1097 30.15 -9.30 38.43
N PHE A 1098 30.02 -10.19 37.45
CA PHE A 1098 30.38 -9.90 36.06
C PHE A 1098 29.62 -8.69 35.50
N LYS A 1099 28.29 -8.65 35.67
CA LYS A 1099 27.43 -7.55 35.21
C LYS A 1099 27.84 -6.22 35.84
N THR A 1100 28.01 -6.21 37.17
CA THR A 1100 28.50 -5.02 37.90
C THR A 1100 29.82 -4.53 37.35
N MET A 1101 30.79 -5.44 37.15
CA MET A 1101 32.12 -5.06 36.69
C MET A 1101 32.13 -4.60 35.23
N THR A 1102 31.35 -5.26 34.36
CA THR A 1102 31.23 -4.84 32.96
C THR A 1102 30.51 -3.52 32.80
N THR A 1103 29.51 -3.19 33.62
CA THR A 1103 28.91 -1.85 33.65
C THR A 1103 29.94 -0.78 34.01
N ILE A 1104 30.80 -1.05 34.99
CA ILE A 1104 31.91 -0.17 35.37
C ILE A 1104 32.89 -0.01 34.18
N VAL A 1105 33.31 -1.12 33.57
CA VAL A 1105 34.23 -1.11 32.42
C VAL A 1105 33.63 -0.36 31.22
N GLY A 1106 32.34 -0.55 30.92
CA GLY A 1106 31.64 0.16 29.86
C GLY A 1106 31.56 1.68 30.12
N GLY A 1107 31.25 2.09 31.35
CA GLY A 1107 31.27 3.50 31.74
C GLY A 1107 32.68 4.12 31.64
N PHE A 1108 33.70 3.35 32.01
CA PHE A 1108 35.11 3.72 31.84
C PHE A 1108 35.48 3.88 30.35
N PHE A 1109 35.08 2.96 29.48
CA PHE A 1109 35.34 3.05 28.03
C PHE A 1109 34.64 4.26 27.40
N SER A 1110 33.41 4.54 27.82
CA SER A 1110 32.65 5.72 27.38
C SER A 1110 33.36 7.02 27.77
N SER A 1111 33.75 7.14 29.05
CA SER A 1111 34.47 8.31 29.57
C SER A 1111 35.83 8.51 28.90
N THR A 1112 36.55 7.41 28.66
CA THR A 1112 37.82 7.41 27.93
C THR A 1112 37.65 7.92 26.51
N SER A 1113 36.64 7.41 25.78
CA SER A 1113 36.37 7.84 24.41
C SER A 1113 35.95 9.30 24.33
N ALA A 1114 35.12 9.77 25.28
CA ALA A 1114 34.73 11.17 25.38
C ALA A 1114 35.92 12.10 25.63
N ALA A 1115 36.82 11.72 26.55
CA ALA A 1115 38.04 12.48 26.85
C ALA A 1115 38.98 12.54 25.64
N LEU A 1116 39.18 11.42 24.95
CA LEU A 1116 40.00 11.37 23.72
C LEU A 1116 39.40 12.24 22.62
N ASN A 1117 38.09 12.15 22.38
CA ASN A 1117 37.41 12.98 21.38
C ASN A 1117 37.52 14.46 21.75
N ALA A 1118 37.29 14.84 23.01
CA ALA A 1118 37.40 16.23 23.44
C ALA A 1118 38.81 16.79 23.30
N HIS A 1119 39.85 15.96 23.45
CA HIS A 1119 41.24 16.39 23.37
C HIS A 1119 41.81 16.38 21.95
N PHE A 1120 41.43 15.42 21.11
CA PHE A 1120 42.04 15.19 19.80
C PHE A 1120 41.15 15.53 18.61
N SER A 1121 39.86 15.83 18.80
CA SER A 1121 39.02 16.32 17.71
C SER A 1121 39.44 17.75 17.34
N PRO A 1122 39.33 18.16 16.06
CA PRO A 1122 39.53 19.55 15.67
C PRO A 1122 38.60 20.46 16.49
N GLU A 1123 39.13 21.54 17.07
CA GLU A 1123 38.28 22.61 17.62
C GLU A 1123 37.39 23.12 16.48
N GLN A 1124 36.07 23.03 16.65
CA GLN A 1124 35.08 23.58 15.71
C GLN A 1124 35.07 25.11 15.73
#